data_AF-A0A2N6LAV1-F1
#
_entry.id   AF-A0A2N6LAV1-F1
#
_cell.length_a   1.000
_cell.length_b   1.000
_cell.length_c   1.000
_cell.angle_alpha   90.00
_cell.angle_beta   90.00
_cell.angle_gamma   90.00
#
_symmetry.space_group_name_H-M   'P 1'
#
loop_
_entity.id
_entity.type
_entity.pdbx_description
1 polymer ?
#
loop_
_entity_poly.entity_id
_entity_poly.type
_entity_poly.pdbx_seq_one_letter_code
_entity_poly.pdbx_strand_id
1 'polypeptide(L)'
;MFKRNRLLNRSPNTLDERYYSEIRPQLYLNHAHHHQYGVRKGTTLAEHLDSACQFVLTVSRIAGVPEDKRTLLIAATAVHDLNKLDTQGRNVKTLARNHEFLREQLEKACVLSFVLTEDDFELVRKLIERHSGHNVSDGARFLPEDPVIESWAAILTAADLFDLGIPDEKRFRKLETELTVAFRRSCKLFRVRISEDKGYITALLLGACEEILQKYGLHCLAIFPNGALFEGEVLPNADLTKEIAAVWQSKIDQVFGNNIEKLVRPTKDGIKVSQQAIQQNIEEVLENIEALLEKKKAGYKSDKIAKDVTKWGEAAGTEAIKKAAELGLRPVDNSEEFAISEGLKAAYLSYREAGLSPKEVWNKIAHHTGISEQQRIAIEPFNGQYGRPLFAAKAAVKGIEGIKEALKESFQLRKESTQTSKEVEVSEEMLAAVNRIVNLPFTIQLNGANDLNAYIEANPKQRCSLGFTSTDIDELISDNMPPGTKVQAFSNRLPGGISAEPKRQADSIAALAYQLMAVGANFPAVKKQDPLYLHLALPKGSAPELLRIWRELLQQLAATNGDGGTVTVDELKLYRDNKLEFKANKVVGAALPKRPDFVHTTVIIPLVWGDVNASLALLKSLRLGLEISLSLDIGFPFTLGSNLEVELFDDVYGRVEGIPAALQSLLGNGQYKRFKNEEEKANNSLLSAERILERLRCIGELAISVASIQKADDCLYDLARACVRPIELYYVLLRWILREQDEPNLSVIWNRICEPLNTLLENLMPNESSLLTQYLKEAAQIAAESKIWGSSFKRTAQTEPFTAFIAAIRSQKSHLDLEIIFAALVQQYHTRLDRIREHGVGVTKLEQIKRYYDVLRKLYEEVYSARPEKFLSDQKTLEAAYLFFLEEARKQLKSQFQDNSTQTTTTV
;
A
#
# COMPACT_ATOMS: atom_id res chain seq x y z
N MET A 1 16.48 17.14 -3.20
CA MET A 1 17.24 15.98 -2.67
C MET A 1 16.42 15.33 -1.57
N PHE A 2 15.99 14.07 -1.74
CA PHE A 2 15.05 13.40 -0.84
C PHE A 2 15.75 13.01 0.48
N LYS A 3 15.34 13.57 1.62
CA LYS A 3 15.65 12.94 2.92
C LYS A 3 14.84 11.65 2.99
N ARG A 4 15.49 10.51 2.74
CA ARG A 4 14.88 9.19 2.89
C ARG A 4 14.79 8.84 4.36
N ASN A 5 13.65 8.28 4.77
CA ASN A 5 13.48 7.76 6.12
C ASN A 5 14.17 6.40 6.18
N ARG A 6 14.98 6.21 7.23
CA ARG A 6 15.64 4.93 7.47
C ARG A 6 14.59 3.85 7.71
N LEU A 7 14.82 2.68 7.14
CA LEU A 7 13.94 1.53 7.31
C LEU A 7 13.86 1.07 8.77
N LEU A 8 14.93 1.32 9.53
CA LEU A 8 15.03 1.11 10.97
C LEU A 8 15.25 2.47 11.64
N ASN A 9 14.31 2.87 12.50
CA ASN A 9 14.44 4.08 13.34
C ASN A 9 15.24 3.83 14.64
N ARG A 10 16.09 2.80 14.64
CA ARG A 10 16.97 2.40 15.75
C ARG A 10 18.38 2.12 15.24
N SER A 11 19.36 2.10 16.14
CA SER A 11 20.70 1.62 15.80
C SER A 11 20.66 0.17 15.32
N PRO A 12 21.39 -0.18 14.24
CA PRO A 12 21.42 -1.55 13.74
C PRO A 12 22.13 -2.48 14.73
N ASN A 13 21.55 -3.65 14.98
CA ASN A 13 22.10 -4.65 15.90
C ASN A 13 22.85 -5.78 15.17
N THR A 14 22.63 -5.95 13.86
CA THR A 14 23.25 -6.99 13.05
C THR A 14 23.92 -6.37 11.82
N LEU A 15 24.84 -7.13 11.20
CA LEU A 15 25.46 -6.73 9.93
C LEU A 15 24.41 -6.44 8.85
N ASP A 16 23.38 -7.28 8.76
CA ASP A 16 22.31 -7.12 7.79
C ASP A 16 21.48 -5.85 8.05
N GLU A 17 21.13 -5.55 9.30
CA GLU A 17 20.46 -4.29 9.65
C GLU A 17 21.34 -3.08 9.30
N ARG A 18 22.65 -3.16 9.58
CA ARG A 18 23.62 -2.11 9.25
C ARG A 18 23.71 -1.88 7.75
N TYR A 19 23.67 -2.94 6.96
CA TYR A 19 23.63 -2.84 5.50
C TYR A 19 22.45 -2.02 5.01
N TYR A 20 21.23 -2.32 5.48
CA TYR A 20 20.04 -1.59 5.05
C TYR A 20 20.00 -0.15 5.59
N SER A 21 20.56 0.13 6.77
CA SER A 21 20.50 1.46 7.39
C SER A 21 21.62 2.42 6.99
N GLU A 22 22.81 1.92 6.63
CA GLU A 22 24.01 2.74 6.41
C GLU A 22 24.62 2.57 5.01
N ILE A 23 24.81 1.34 4.54
CA ILE A 23 25.57 1.04 3.30
C ILE A 23 24.70 1.25 2.07
N ARG A 24 23.55 0.57 2.04
CA ARG A 24 22.65 0.56 0.89
C ARG A 24 22.16 1.96 0.49
N PRO A 25 21.78 2.87 1.41
CA PRO A 25 21.41 4.24 1.04
C PRO A 25 22.51 4.97 0.27
N GLN A 26 23.78 4.73 0.64
CA GLN A 26 24.93 5.34 -0.02
C GLN A 26 25.15 4.78 -1.43
N LEU A 27 24.91 3.48 -1.65
CA LEU A 27 24.94 2.89 -2.99
C LEU A 27 23.94 3.56 -3.94
N TYR A 28 22.70 3.76 -3.50
CA TYR A 28 21.70 4.46 -4.31
C TYR A 28 22.02 5.95 -4.48
N LEU A 29 22.55 6.61 -3.46
CA LEU A 29 22.97 8.01 -3.57
C LEU A 29 24.05 8.20 -4.65
N ASN A 30 25.01 7.28 -4.71
CA ASN A 30 26.14 7.37 -5.63
C ASN A 30 25.83 6.83 -7.04
N HIS A 31 24.93 5.84 -7.16
CA HIS A 31 24.86 5.00 -8.36
C HIS A 31 23.45 4.76 -8.92
N ALA A 32 22.40 5.41 -8.39
CA ALA A 32 21.03 5.25 -8.92
C ALA A 32 20.83 5.79 -10.34
N HIS A 33 21.72 6.67 -10.83
CA HIS A 33 21.66 7.22 -12.19
C HIS A 33 22.64 6.53 -13.16
N HIS A 34 23.38 5.52 -12.69
CA HIS A 34 24.35 4.78 -13.51
C HIS A 34 23.65 3.59 -14.18
N HIS A 35 23.03 3.82 -15.32
CA HIS A 35 22.26 2.80 -16.04
C HIS A 35 23.15 1.69 -16.61
N GLN A 36 22.68 0.44 -16.49
CA GLN A 36 23.36 -0.74 -17.03
C GLN A 36 22.92 -1.04 -18.47
N TYR A 37 23.82 -1.68 -19.23
CA TYR A 37 23.63 -2.05 -20.63
C TYR A 37 23.75 -3.57 -20.84
N GLY A 38 23.46 -4.04 -22.05
CA GLY A 38 23.59 -5.46 -22.41
C GLY A 38 22.61 -6.37 -21.66
N VAL A 39 23.12 -7.44 -21.05
CA VAL A 39 22.32 -8.45 -20.31
C VAL A 39 21.73 -7.93 -19.00
N ARG A 40 22.15 -6.74 -18.53
CA ARG A 40 21.57 -6.03 -17.37
C ARG A 40 20.77 -4.78 -17.78
N LYS A 41 20.39 -4.66 -19.05
CA LYS A 41 19.59 -3.52 -19.52
C LYS A 41 18.28 -3.41 -18.71
N GLY A 42 18.02 -2.22 -18.19
CA GLY A 42 16.81 -1.92 -17.42
C GLY A 42 17.03 -1.82 -15.91
N THR A 43 18.24 -2.09 -15.41
CA THR A 43 18.63 -1.83 -14.03
C THR A 43 19.74 -0.78 -13.94
N THR A 44 19.93 -0.24 -12.74
CA THR A 44 21.00 0.69 -12.38
C THR A 44 22.15 -0.06 -11.70
N LEU A 45 23.34 0.56 -11.65
CA LEU A 45 24.47 0.01 -10.90
C LEU A 45 24.12 -0.14 -9.41
N ALA A 46 23.36 0.81 -8.84
CA ALA A 46 22.88 0.69 -7.47
C ALA A 46 22.01 -0.55 -7.25
N GLU A 47 21.05 -0.83 -8.13
CA GLU A 47 20.18 -2.02 -8.04
C GLU A 47 20.97 -3.33 -8.17
N HIS A 48 21.98 -3.34 -9.05
CA HIS A 48 22.88 -4.49 -9.20
C HIS A 48 23.68 -4.76 -7.91
N LEU A 49 24.39 -3.73 -7.40
CA LEU A 49 25.18 -3.85 -6.18
C LEU A 49 24.30 -4.20 -4.97
N ASP A 50 23.09 -3.64 -4.92
CA ASP A 50 22.10 -3.96 -3.89
C ASP A 50 21.68 -5.44 -3.92
N SER A 51 21.27 -5.92 -5.10
CA SER A 51 20.93 -7.34 -5.30
C SER A 51 22.08 -8.26 -4.93
N ALA A 52 23.32 -7.91 -5.31
CA ALA A 52 24.50 -8.72 -5.01
C ALA A 52 24.78 -8.75 -3.50
N CYS A 53 24.79 -7.60 -2.82
CA CYS A 53 25.02 -7.53 -1.37
C CYS A 53 23.96 -8.31 -0.58
N GLN A 54 22.68 -8.18 -0.92
CA GLN A 54 21.59 -8.94 -0.28
C GLN A 54 21.78 -10.46 -0.44
N PHE A 55 22.20 -10.89 -1.64
CA PHE A 55 22.46 -12.29 -1.91
C PHE A 55 23.67 -12.81 -1.12
N VAL A 56 24.78 -12.05 -1.08
CA VAL A 56 25.97 -12.39 -0.27
C VAL A 56 25.64 -12.47 1.22
N LEU A 57 24.85 -11.55 1.77
CA LEU A 57 24.43 -11.60 3.16
C LEU A 57 23.70 -12.91 3.49
N THR A 58 22.80 -13.33 2.59
CA THR A 58 22.00 -14.55 2.76
C THR A 58 22.85 -15.81 2.62
N VAL A 59 23.62 -15.93 1.53
CA VAL A 59 24.44 -17.10 1.24
C VAL A 59 25.55 -17.27 2.27
N SER A 60 26.23 -16.20 2.67
CA SER A 60 27.32 -16.28 3.67
C SER A 60 26.81 -16.76 5.03
N ARG A 61 25.58 -16.42 5.40
CA ARG A 61 24.93 -16.90 6.63
C ARG A 61 24.64 -18.40 6.54
N ILE A 62 24.07 -18.86 5.42
CA ILE A 62 23.77 -20.29 5.18
C ILE A 62 25.07 -21.11 5.13
N ALA A 63 26.13 -20.57 4.53
CA ALA A 63 27.45 -21.19 4.45
C ALA A 63 28.22 -21.23 5.79
N GLY A 64 27.70 -20.58 6.85
CA GLY A 64 28.36 -20.52 8.15
C GLY A 64 29.65 -19.69 8.17
N VAL A 65 29.76 -18.65 7.33
CA VAL A 65 30.94 -17.77 7.31
C VAL A 65 31.01 -16.95 8.61
N PRO A 66 32.18 -16.86 9.28
CA PRO A 66 32.35 -16.04 10.48
C PRO A 66 31.98 -14.56 10.26
N GLU A 67 31.36 -13.90 11.25
CA GLU A 67 30.88 -12.51 11.13
C GLU A 67 31.97 -11.51 10.74
N ASP A 68 33.20 -11.65 11.27
CA ASP A 68 34.34 -10.80 10.92
C ASP A 68 34.76 -10.93 9.44
N LYS A 69 34.40 -12.05 8.80
CA LYS A 69 34.65 -12.29 7.37
C LYS A 69 33.44 -11.94 6.50
N ARG A 70 32.22 -12.04 7.05
CA ARG A 70 31.00 -11.57 6.37
C ARG A 70 31.07 -10.06 6.10
N THR A 71 31.60 -9.26 7.03
CA THR A 71 31.81 -7.81 6.82
C THR A 71 32.74 -7.52 5.64
N LEU A 72 33.83 -8.29 5.49
CA LEU A 72 34.79 -8.15 4.40
C LEU A 72 34.22 -8.60 3.05
N LEU A 73 33.40 -9.66 3.05
CA LEU A 73 32.64 -10.08 1.87
C LEU A 73 31.73 -8.94 1.39
N ILE A 74 30.99 -8.31 2.30
CA ILE A 74 30.13 -7.16 1.97
C ILE A 74 30.92 -5.96 1.47
N ALA A 75 32.07 -5.67 2.09
CA ALA A 75 32.97 -4.62 1.64
C ALA A 75 33.42 -4.86 0.19
N ALA A 76 33.84 -6.09 -0.13
CA ALA A 76 34.21 -6.49 -1.48
C ALA A 76 33.02 -6.39 -2.46
N THR A 77 31.84 -6.91 -2.09
CA THR A 77 30.64 -6.90 -2.95
C THR A 77 30.17 -5.49 -3.27
N ALA A 78 30.19 -4.58 -2.31
CA ALA A 78 29.71 -3.20 -2.48
C ALA A 78 30.48 -2.42 -3.56
N VAL A 79 31.72 -2.83 -3.88
CA VAL A 79 32.60 -2.15 -4.84
C VAL A 79 33.21 -3.06 -5.90
N HIS A 80 32.76 -4.31 -6.03
CA HIS A 80 33.44 -5.33 -6.86
C HIS A 80 33.59 -4.93 -8.34
N ASP A 81 32.63 -4.20 -8.87
CA ASP A 81 32.58 -3.68 -10.24
C ASP A 81 33.38 -2.35 -10.37
N LEU A 82 34.63 -2.32 -9.89
CA LEU A 82 35.46 -1.10 -9.81
C LEU A 82 35.61 -0.36 -11.16
N ASN A 83 35.61 -1.07 -12.27
CA ASN A 83 35.70 -0.49 -13.62
C ASN A 83 34.49 0.39 -13.97
N LYS A 84 33.33 0.15 -13.35
CA LYS A 84 32.13 1.01 -13.51
C LYS A 84 32.16 2.24 -12.60
N LEU A 85 33.07 2.25 -11.62
CA LEU A 85 33.30 3.36 -10.68
C LEU A 85 34.43 4.29 -11.14
N ASP A 86 35.23 3.85 -12.12
CA ASP A 86 36.37 4.59 -12.65
C ASP A 86 35.99 5.42 -13.89
N THR A 87 36.30 6.72 -13.84
CA THR A 87 36.07 7.63 -14.97
C THR A 87 37.06 7.43 -16.13
N GLN A 88 38.20 6.77 -15.86
CA GLN A 88 39.25 6.51 -16.84
C GLN A 88 39.11 5.18 -17.58
N GLY A 89 38.08 4.38 -17.24
CA GLY A 89 37.80 3.10 -17.90
C GLY A 89 38.87 2.01 -17.69
N ARG A 90 39.63 2.09 -16.59
CA ARG A 90 40.65 1.08 -16.23
C ARG A 90 39.97 -0.25 -15.88
N ASN A 91 40.70 -1.35 -16.07
CA ASN A 91 40.20 -2.67 -15.73
C ASN A 91 40.17 -2.90 -14.20
N VAL A 92 39.30 -3.82 -13.74
CA VAL A 92 39.09 -4.11 -12.31
C VAL A 92 40.39 -4.52 -11.60
N LYS A 93 41.23 -5.36 -12.22
CA LYS A 93 42.46 -5.88 -11.60
C LYS A 93 43.45 -4.76 -11.27
N THR A 94 43.66 -3.83 -12.21
CA THR A 94 44.50 -2.64 -12.01
C THR A 94 43.94 -1.74 -10.91
N LEU A 95 42.62 -1.55 -10.89
CA LEU A 95 41.96 -0.71 -9.89
C LEU A 95 42.00 -1.31 -8.49
N ALA A 96 41.79 -2.62 -8.36
CA ALA A 96 41.84 -3.31 -7.06
C ALA A 96 43.24 -3.22 -6.43
N ARG A 97 44.31 -3.25 -7.23
CA ARG A 97 45.71 -3.11 -6.76
C ARG A 97 46.10 -1.68 -6.44
N ASN A 98 45.32 -0.69 -6.86
CA ASN A 98 45.55 0.69 -6.49
C ASN A 98 44.95 0.93 -5.10
N HIS A 99 45.81 0.88 -4.08
CA HIS A 99 45.41 1.00 -2.68
C HIS A 99 44.62 2.29 -2.38
N GLU A 100 45.06 3.43 -2.93
CA GLU A 100 44.38 4.72 -2.73
C GLU A 100 42.97 4.70 -3.35
N PHE A 101 42.85 4.21 -4.58
CA PHE A 101 41.56 4.14 -5.26
C PHE A 101 40.59 3.18 -4.57
N LEU A 102 41.05 1.97 -4.20
CA LEU A 102 40.21 1.00 -3.52
C LEU A 102 39.72 1.54 -2.17
N ARG A 103 40.61 2.16 -1.38
CA ARG A 103 40.25 2.79 -0.11
C ARG A 103 39.20 3.88 -0.29
N GLU A 104 39.34 4.73 -1.30
CA GLU A 104 38.36 5.78 -1.63
C GLU A 104 36.99 5.19 -1.96
N GLN A 105 36.93 4.11 -2.77
CA GLN A 105 35.65 3.47 -3.09
C GLN A 105 35.00 2.80 -1.86
N LEU A 106 35.80 2.15 -1.00
CA LEU A 106 35.30 1.57 0.25
C LEU A 106 34.75 2.63 1.20
N GLU A 107 35.38 3.80 1.26
CA GLU A 107 34.90 4.95 2.04
C GLU A 107 33.60 5.50 1.46
N LYS A 108 33.56 5.73 0.13
CA LYS A 108 32.36 6.17 -0.59
C LYS A 108 31.18 5.22 -0.45
N ALA A 109 31.41 3.93 -0.26
CA ALA A 109 30.38 2.93 -0.01
C ALA A 109 30.06 2.72 1.49
N CYS A 110 30.68 3.47 2.40
CA CYS A 110 30.50 3.36 3.86
C CYS A 110 30.92 1.99 4.46
N VAL A 111 31.85 1.29 3.80
CA VAL A 111 32.33 -0.05 4.20
C VAL A 111 33.80 -0.06 4.64
N LEU A 112 34.53 1.05 4.52
CA LEU A 112 35.93 1.14 4.97
C LEU A 112 36.10 0.74 6.44
N SER A 113 35.13 1.04 7.30
CA SER A 113 35.18 0.66 8.72
C SER A 113 35.21 -0.85 8.99
N PHE A 114 34.92 -1.68 7.98
CA PHE A 114 35.04 -3.14 8.07
C PHE A 114 36.46 -3.63 7.80
N VAL A 115 37.29 -2.82 7.15
CA VAL A 115 38.64 -3.19 6.70
C VAL A 115 39.63 -2.52 7.64
N LEU A 116 40.03 -3.24 8.70
CA LEU A 116 40.80 -2.66 9.81
C LEU A 116 42.31 -2.87 9.66
N THR A 117 42.69 -3.97 9.01
CA THR A 117 44.09 -4.38 8.85
C THR A 117 44.50 -4.45 7.38
N GLU A 118 45.81 -4.48 7.13
CA GLU A 118 46.34 -4.72 5.77
C GLU A 118 45.95 -6.11 5.23
N ASP A 119 45.83 -7.11 6.11
CA ASP A 119 45.37 -8.45 5.73
C ASP A 119 43.89 -8.43 5.26
N ASP A 120 43.06 -7.61 5.90
CA ASP A 120 41.67 -7.40 5.47
C ASP A 120 41.61 -6.73 4.10
N PHE A 121 42.45 -5.71 3.87
CA PHE A 121 42.58 -5.03 2.58
C PHE A 121 43.00 -6.01 1.48
N GLU A 122 43.99 -6.85 1.75
CA GLU A 122 44.48 -7.85 0.83
C GLU A 122 43.41 -8.91 0.53
N LEU A 123 42.62 -9.32 1.52
CA LEU A 123 41.49 -10.23 1.31
C LEU A 123 40.40 -9.59 0.44
N VAL A 124 39.97 -8.36 0.73
CA VAL A 124 38.97 -7.64 -0.07
C VAL A 124 39.45 -7.50 -1.52
N ARG A 125 40.71 -7.09 -1.71
CA ARG A 125 41.33 -7.01 -3.05
C ARG A 125 41.29 -8.36 -3.77
N LYS A 126 41.68 -9.45 -3.09
CA LYS A 126 41.68 -10.81 -3.63
C LYS A 126 40.29 -11.29 -4.04
N LEU A 127 39.26 -10.96 -3.26
CA LEU A 127 37.87 -11.30 -3.58
C LEU A 127 37.38 -10.54 -4.82
N ILE A 128 37.65 -9.22 -4.87
CA ILE A 128 37.29 -8.38 -6.03
C ILE A 128 37.95 -8.89 -7.31
N GLU A 129 39.23 -9.30 -7.28
CA GLU A 129 39.88 -9.83 -8.49
C GLU A 129 39.25 -11.13 -9.01
N ARG A 130 38.63 -11.92 -8.12
CA ARG A 130 38.08 -13.25 -8.43
C ARG A 130 36.62 -13.26 -8.83
N HIS A 131 35.88 -12.14 -8.65
CA HIS A 131 34.43 -12.11 -8.85
C HIS A 131 33.96 -12.49 -10.26
N SER A 132 34.80 -12.33 -11.28
CA SER A 132 34.45 -12.60 -12.68
C SER A 132 34.68 -14.05 -13.12
N GLY A 133 35.13 -14.95 -12.23
CA GLY A 133 35.36 -16.38 -12.47
C GLY A 133 36.51 -16.74 -13.45
N HIS A 134 36.93 -15.79 -14.30
CA HIS A 134 37.92 -16.00 -15.36
C HIS A 134 39.34 -15.50 -15.01
N ASN A 135 39.51 -14.82 -13.88
CA ASN A 135 40.70 -14.01 -13.58
C ASN A 135 41.62 -14.56 -12.48
N VAL A 136 41.75 -15.88 -12.33
CA VAL A 136 42.87 -16.47 -11.56
C VAL A 136 44.11 -16.58 -12.46
N SER A 137 44.58 -15.44 -12.99
CA SER A 137 45.72 -15.36 -13.92
C SER A 137 46.95 -14.70 -13.29
N ASP A 138 47.10 -14.78 -11.98
CA ASP A 138 48.26 -14.23 -11.26
C ASP A 138 49.20 -15.33 -10.76
N GLY A 139 50.49 -15.01 -10.61
CA GLY A 139 51.51 -15.91 -10.05
C GLY A 139 51.19 -16.42 -8.63
N ALA A 140 50.20 -15.83 -7.94
CA ALA A 140 49.65 -16.31 -6.68
C ALA A 140 49.01 -17.71 -6.77
N ARG A 141 48.63 -18.17 -7.96
CA ARG A 141 48.10 -19.53 -8.18
C ARG A 141 49.14 -20.64 -7.93
N PHE A 142 50.43 -20.27 -7.90
CA PHE A 142 51.54 -21.17 -7.58
C PHE A 142 51.86 -21.23 -6.08
N LEU A 143 51.17 -20.45 -5.25
CA LEU A 143 51.27 -20.51 -3.80
C LEU A 143 50.05 -21.27 -3.25
N PRO A 144 50.21 -22.13 -2.23
CA PRO A 144 49.07 -22.75 -1.57
C PRO A 144 48.20 -21.66 -0.94
N GLU A 145 47.00 -21.47 -1.48
CA GLU A 145 46.01 -20.54 -0.95
C GLU A 145 45.05 -21.28 -0.03
N ASP A 146 44.50 -20.57 0.95
CA ASP A 146 43.50 -21.13 1.85
C ASP A 146 42.25 -21.53 1.02
N PRO A 147 41.82 -22.81 1.06
CA PRO A 147 40.61 -23.28 0.37
C PRO A 147 39.33 -22.56 0.83
N VAL A 148 39.38 -21.78 1.92
CA VAL A 148 38.31 -20.89 2.36
C VAL A 148 38.13 -19.68 1.44
N ILE A 149 39.20 -19.14 0.85
CA ILE A 149 39.12 -17.99 -0.07
C ILE A 149 38.38 -18.37 -1.35
N GLU A 150 38.56 -19.60 -1.85
CA GLU A 150 37.83 -20.10 -3.02
C GLU A 150 36.33 -20.17 -2.78
N SER A 151 35.91 -20.70 -1.62
CA SER A 151 34.51 -20.74 -1.20
C SER A 151 33.92 -19.33 -1.08
N TRP A 152 34.64 -18.37 -0.47
CA TRP A 152 34.20 -16.98 -0.34
C TRP A 152 34.13 -16.24 -1.68
N ALA A 153 35.07 -16.48 -2.58
CA ALA A 153 35.03 -15.94 -3.93
C ALA A 153 33.83 -16.50 -4.70
N ALA A 154 33.49 -17.78 -4.55
CA ALA A 154 32.32 -18.39 -5.17
C ALA A 154 31.00 -17.75 -4.68
N ILE A 155 30.91 -17.33 -3.41
CA ILE A 155 29.76 -16.55 -2.90
C ILE A 155 29.61 -15.24 -3.67
N LEU A 156 30.70 -14.50 -3.86
CA LEU A 156 30.71 -13.23 -4.58
C LEU A 156 30.36 -13.42 -6.06
N THR A 157 30.93 -14.44 -6.71
CA THR A 157 30.63 -14.78 -8.10
C THR A 157 29.16 -15.19 -8.26
N ALA A 158 28.62 -16.01 -7.35
CA ALA A 158 27.21 -16.37 -7.37
C ALA A 158 26.31 -15.13 -7.25
N ALA A 159 26.68 -14.16 -6.39
CA ALA A 159 25.93 -12.91 -6.24
C ALA A 159 25.95 -12.04 -7.50
N ASP A 160 27.10 -11.92 -8.18
CA ASP A 160 27.18 -11.21 -9.46
C ASP A 160 26.35 -11.91 -10.55
N LEU A 161 26.32 -13.25 -10.56
CA LEU A 161 25.53 -14.03 -11.51
C LEU A 161 24.02 -14.00 -11.23
N PHE A 162 23.60 -13.69 -9.99
CA PHE A 162 22.22 -13.81 -9.54
C PHE A 162 21.28 -12.85 -10.26
N ASP A 163 21.71 -11.63 -10.56
CA ASP A 163 20.86 -10.61 -11.17
C ASP A 163 20.94 -10.56 -12.71
N LEU A 164 21.67 -11.50 -13.34
CA LEU A 164 21.80 -11.57 -14.79
C LEU A 164 20.44 -11.70 -15.49
N GLY A 165 20.18 -10.84 -16.49
CA GLY A 165 18.98 -10.86 -17.33
C GLY A 165 18.97 -11.97 -18.38
N ILE A 166 19.38 -13.19 -18.01
CA ILE A 166 19.32 -14.39 -18.86
C ILE A 166 18.21 -15.34 -18.36
N PRO A 167 17.73 -16.31 -19.18
CA PRO A 167 16.68 -17.24 -18.76
C PRO A 167 17.05 -18.02 -17.49
N ASP A 168 16.06 -18.24 -16.62
CA ASP A 168 16.23 -18.88 -15.31
C ASP A 168 16.95 -20.23 -15.38
N GLU A 169 16.61 -21.08 -16.35
CA GLU A 169 17.26 -22.39 -16.51
C GLU A 169 18.79 -22.27 -16.68
N LYS A 170 19.24 -21.29 -17.48
CA LYS A 170 20.67 -21.05 -17.71
C LYS A 170 21.31 -20.39 -16.49
N ARG A 171 20.61 -19.45 -15.85
CA ARG A 171 21.09 -18.74 -14.67
C ARG A 171 21.25 -19.69 -13.47
N PHE A 172 20.25 -20.52 -13.21
CA PHE A 172 20.22 -21.45 -12.08
C PHE A 172 21.32 -22.50 -12.18
N ARG A 173 21.62 -23.04 -13.37
CA ARG A 173 22.78 -23.93 -13.55
C ARG A 173 24.12 -23.29 -13.19
N LYS A 174 24.31 -22.02 -13.55
CA LYS A 174 25.52 -21.27 -13.17
C LYS A 174 25.56 -21.03 -11.66
N LEU A 175 24.44 -20.61 -11.08
CA LEU A 175 24.32 -20.40 -9.63
C LEU A 175 24.57 -21.68 -8.84
N GLU A 176 23.97 -22.82 -9.21
CA GLU A 176 24.21 -24.12 -8.55
C GLU A 176 25.69 -24.50 -8.54
N THR A 177 26.40 -24.20 -9.62
CA THR A 177 27.84 -24.50 -9.73
C THR A 177 28.64 -23.71 -8.69
N GLU A 178 28.45 -22.40 -8.64
CA GLU A 178 29.15 -21.54 -7.68
C GLU A 178 28.69 -21.80 -6.24
N LEU A 179 27.39 -22.01 -6.01
CA LEU A 179 26.84 -22.30 -4.68
C LEU A 179 27.33 -23.66 -4.14
N THR A 180 27.57 -24.65 -5.01
CA THR A 180 28.18 -25.92 -4.60
C THR A 180 29.59 -25.71 -4.03
N VAL A 181 30.38 -24.82 -4.65
CA VAL A 181 31.72 -24.45 -4.16
C VAL A 181 31.60 -23.61 -2.88
N ALA A 182 30.68 -22.65 -2.85
CA ALA A 182 30.44 -21.80 -1.69
C ALA A 182 30.06 -22.59 -0.44
N PHE A 183 29.08 -23.50 -0.55
CA PHE A 183 28.61 -24.32 0.57
C PHE A 183 29.47 -25.54 0.87
N ARG A 184 30.39 -25.90 -0.04
CA ARG A 184 31.22 -27.12 0.06
C ARG A 184 30.38 -28.41 0.15
N ARG A 185 29.19 -28.39 -0.45
CA ARG A 185 28.23 -29.50 -0.57
C ARG A 185 27.43 -29.33 -1.85
N SER A 186 26.76 -30.40 -2.29
CA SER A 186 25.86 -30.27 -3.45
C SER A 186 24.78 -29.22 -3.19
N CYS A 187 24.54 -28.36 -4.17
CA CYS A 187 23.49 -27.35 -4.11
C CYS A 187 22.53 -27.54 -5.28
N LYS A 188 21.23 -27.63 -4.97
CA LYS A 188 20.13 -27.66 -5.91
C LYS A 188 19.16 -26.53 -5.64
N LEU A 189 18.72 -25.88 -6.71
CA LEU A 189 17.80 -24.75 -6.64
C LEU A 189 16.36 -25.20 -6.89
N PHE A 190 15.45 -24.75 -6.02
CA PHE A 190 14.03 -25.04 -6.09
C PHE A 190 13.24 -23.73 -6.10
N ARG A 191 12.52 -23.43 -7.19
CA ARG A 191 11.73 -22.20 -7.30
C ARG A 191 10.25 -22.50 -7.15
N VAL A 192 9.63 -21.85 -6.17
CA VAL A 192 8.18 -21.76 -6.02
C VAL A 192 7.69 -20.53 -6.78
N ARG A 193 6.66 -20.67 -7.61
CA ARG A 193 5.99 -19.53 -8.24
C ARG A 193 4.49 -19.55 -7.96
N ILE A 194 3.90 -18.37 -7.90
CA ILE A 194 2.45 -18.19 -7.88
C ILE A 194 1.95 -17.66 -9.23
N SER A 195 0.78 -18.11 -9.66
CA SER A 195 0.10 -17.65 -10.88
C SER A 195 -0.71 -16.37 -10.66
N GLU A 196 -1.19 -16.14 -9.44
CA GLU A 196 -2.00 -14.99 -9.05
C GLU A 196 -1.73 -14.57 -7.60
N ASP A 197 -1.93 -13.29 -7.29
CA ASP A 197 -1.86 -12.76 -5.92
C ASP A 197 -3.24 -12.22 -5.49
N LYS A 198 -3.79 -12.87 -4.46
CA LYS A 198 -5.09 -12.56 -3.83
C LYS A 198 -4.89 -11.97 -2.42
N GLY A 199 -3.68 -11.52 -2.09
CA GLY A 199 -3.37 -10.84 -0.85
C GLY A 199 -3.05 -11.77 0.31
N TYR A 200 -3.74 -11.56 1.43
CA TYR A 200 -3.44 -12.25 2.70
C TYR A 200 -3.51 -13.77 2.54
N ILE A 201 -4.45 -14.29 1.75
CA ILE A 201 -4.55 -15.71 1.51
C ILE A 201 -3.32 -16.27 0.76
N THR A 202 -2.78 -15.52 -0.20
CA THR A 202 -1.56 -15.86 -0.94
C THR A 202 -0.32 -15.75 -0.06
N ALA A 203 -0.26 -14.75 0.83
CA ALA A 203 0.81 -14.63 1.81
C ALA A 203 0.86 -15.85 2.76
N LEU A 204 -0.30 -16.31 3.25
CA LEU A 204 -0.40 -17.53 4.05
C LEU A 204 0.02 -18.79 3.27
N LEU A 205 -0.32 -18.85 1.97
CA LEU A 205 0.05 -19.96 1.09
C LEU A 205 1.57 -20.03 0.90
N LEU A 206 2.21 -18.91 0.60
CA LEU A 206 3.67 -18.82 0.45
C LEU A 206 4.39 -19.17 1.77
N GLY A 207 3.84 -18.72 2.91
CA GLY A 207 4.34 -19.13 4.23
C GLY A 207 4.17 -20.63 4.51
N ALA A 208 3.10 -21.26 4.01
CA ALA A 208 2.93 -22.71 4.08
C ALA A 208 3.94 -23.44 3.18
N CYS A 209 4.21 -22.93 1.97
CA CYS A 209 5.26 -23.46 1.11
C CYS A 209 6.64 -23.38 1.79
N GLU A 210 6.99 -22.23 2.37
CA GLU A 210 8.25 -22.06 3.09
C GLU A 210 8.38 -23.06 4.25
N GLU A 211 7.34 -23.20 5.08
CA GLU A 211 7.35 -24.12 6.22
C GLU A 211 7.54 -25.58 5.79
N ILE A 212 6.87 -26.03 4.72
CA ILE A 212 7.03 -27.39 4.19
C ILE A 212 8.43 -27.55 3.60
N LEU A 213 8.91 -26.64 2.77
CA LEU A 213 10.21 -26.77 2.13
C LEU A 213 11.36 -26.79 3.15
N GLN A 214 11.25 -26.00 4.24
CA GLN A 214 12.20 -26.07 5.35
C GLN A 214 12.22 -27.44 6.04
N LYS A 215 11.08 -28.13 6.18
CA LYS A 215 11.02 -29.52 6.70
C LYS A 215 11.79 -30.51 5.82
N TYR A 216 11.91 -30.22 4.52
CA TYR A 216 12.72 -30.98 3.56
C TYR A 216 14.17 -30.48 3.43
N GLY A 217 14.64 -29.58 4.31
CA GLY A 217 16.01 -29.07 4.30
C GLY A 217 16.30 -28.05 3.21
N LEU A 218 15.26 -27.39 2.68
CA LEU A 218 15.40 -26.30 1.71
C LEU A 218 15.37 -24.94 2.43
N HIS A 219 16.35 -24.09 2.15
CA HIS A 219 16.50 -22.76 2.74
C HIS A 219 16.15 -21.66 1.72
N CYS A 220 15.40 -20.65 2.13
CA CYS A 220 15.06 -19.53 1.25
C CYS A 220 16.30 -18.69 0.93
N LEU A 221 16.61 -18.55 -0.37
CA LEU A 221 17.71 -17.72 -0.87
C LEU A 221 17.25 -16.32 -1.24
N ALA A 222 16.12 -16.22 -1.94
CA ALA A 222 15.64 -14.94 -2.47
C ALA A 222 14.14 -14.94 -2.72
N ILE A 223 13.54 -13.77 -2.57
CA ILE A 223 12.12 -13.52 -2.68
C ILE A 223 11.86 -12.65 -3.92
N PHE A 224 10.84 -13.02 -4.68
CA PHE A 224 10.42 -12.35 -5.91
C PHE A 224 8.93 -11.97 -5.77
N PRO A 225 8.42 -10.97 -6.50
CA PRO A 225 6.99 -10.64 -6.47
C PRO A 225 6.09 -11.87 -6.72
N ASN A 226 6.54 -12.78 -7.59
CA ASN A 226 5.82 -13.99 -7.97
C ASN A 226 6.23 -15.27 -7.21
N GLY A 227 6.96 -15.20 -6.09
CA GLY A 227 7.30 -16.38 -5.28
C GLY A 227 8.68 -16.32 -4.64
N ALA A 228 9.33 -17.46 -4.48
CA ALA A 228 10.62 -17.55 -3.79
C ALA A 228 11.53 -18.64 -4.38
N LEU A 229 12.84 -18.43 -4.25
CA LEU A 229 13.89 -19.36 -4.61
C LEU A 229 14.49 -19.96 -3.34
N PHE A 230 14.63 -21.27 -3.34
CA PHE A 230 15.20 -22.05 -2.24
C PHE A 230 16.42 -22.84 -2.71
N GLU A 231 17.31 -23.17 -1.78
CA GLU A 231 18.42 -24.11 -2.00
C GLU A 231 18.39 -25.27 -1.01
N GLY A 232 18.88 -26.43 -1.45
CA GLY A 232 19.22 -27.54 -0.55
C GLY A 232 20.03 -28.60 -1.28
N GLU A 233 20.47 -29.63 -0.55
CA GLU A 233 21.28 -30.72 -1.11
C GLU A 233 20.48 -31.64 -2.02
N VAL A 234 19.25 -31.93 -1.62
CA VAL A 234 18.37 -32.90 -2.27
C VAL A 234 17.01 -32.27 -2.48
N LEU A 235 16.47 -32.40 -3.70
CA LEU A 235 15.12 -31.94 -4.00
C LEU A 235 14.10 -33.00 -3.55
N PRO A 236 12.93 -32.57 -3.04
CA PRO A 236 11.86 -33.50 -2.68
C PRO A 236 11.36 -34.27 -3.92
N ASN A 237 11.28 -35.59 -3.81
CA ASN A 237 10.80 -36.48 -4.88
C ASN A 237 9.30 -36.81 -4.77
N ALA A 238 8.57 -36.16 -3.86
CA ALA A 238 7.15 -36.38 -3.60
C ALA A 238 6.34 -35.13 -3.98
N ASP A 239 5.07 -35.35 -4.34
CA ASP A 239 4.12 -34.25 -4.52
C ASP A 239 3.78 -33.63 -3.15
N LEU A 240 4.26 -32.40 -2.94
CA LEU A 240 4.09 -31.67 -1.69
C LEU A 240 2.73 -30.97 -1.58
N THR A 241 1.89 -31.03 -2.63
CA THR A 241 0.62 -30.28 -2.70
C THR A 241 -0.28 -30.58 -1.51
N LYS A 242 -0.43 -31.85 -1.12
CA LYS A 242 -1.30 -32.24 0.00
C LYS A 242 -0.81 -31.68 1.34
N GLU A 243 0.50 -31.71 1.57
CA GLU A 243 1.10 -31.18 2.79
C GLU A 243 1.02 -29.65 2.85
N ILE A 244 1.30 -28.97 1.74
CA ILE A 244 1.16 -27.51 1.62
C ILE A 244 -0.28 -27.09 1.87
N ALA A 245 -1.25 -27.77 1.27
CA ALA A 245 -2.67 -27.46 1.46
C ALA A 245 -3.13 -27.68 2.91
N ALA A 246 -2.64 -28.72 3.59
CA ALA A 246 -2.94 -28.95 5.01
C ALA A 246 -2.42 -27.83 5.91
N VAL A 247 -1.16 -27.40 5.70
CA VAL A 247 -0.57 -26.30 6.46
C VAL A 247 -1.26 -24.97 6.13
N TRP A 248 -1.59 -24.73 4.86
CA TRP A 248 -2.29 -23.52 4.43
C TRP A 248 -3.69 -23.42 5.06
N GLN A 249 -4.47 -24.51 5.03
CA GLN A 249 -5.77 -24.58 5.71
C GLN A 249 -5.64 -24.30 7.20
N SER A 250 -4.68 -24.93 7.88
CA SER A 250 -4.42 -24.68 9.32
C SER A 250 -4.10 -23.22 9.62
N LYS A 251 -3.28 -22.56 8.79
CA LYS A 251 -2.97 -21.13 8.93
C LYS A 251 -4.21 -20.25 8.73
N ILE A 252 -5.06 -20.58 7.76
CA ILE A 252 -6.34 -19.89 7.53
C ILE A 252 -7.28 -20.08 8.73
N ASP A 253 -7.43 -21.30 9.23
CA ASP A 253 -8.28 -21.62 10.37
C ASP A 253 -7.85 -20.89 11.64
N GLN A 254 -6.53 -20.72 11.85
CA GLN A 254 -6.00 -19.91 12.94
C GLN A 254 -6.36 -18.42 12.82
N VAL A 255 -6.58 -17.89 11.61
CA VAL A 255 -7.01 -16.50 11.42
C VAL A 255 -8.46 -16.32 11.84
N PHE A 256 -9.35 -17.20 11.36
CA PHE A 256 -10.75 -17.20 11.76
C PHE A 256 -10.95 -17.66 13.20
N GLY A 257 -9.98 -18.37 13.75
CA GLY A 257 -10.01 -18.86 15.11
C GLY A 257 -9.71 -17.85 16.20
N ASN A 258 -9.21 -16.66 15.85
CA ASN A 258 -9.19 -15.53 16.76
C ASN A 258 -10.48 -14.69 16.70
N ASN A 259 -11.55 -15.24 16.11
CA ASN A 259 -12.90 -14.65 16.04
C ASN A 259 -13.93 -15.61 16.67
N ILE A 260 -13.57 -16.27 17.78
CA ILE A 260 -14.49 -17.16 18.53
C ILE A 260 -15.80 -16.45 18.88
N GLU A 261 -15.76 -15.13 19.15
CA GLU A 261 -16.93 -14.25 19.31
C GLU A 261 -17.98 -14.38 18.18
N LYS A 262 -17.55 -14.56 16.92
CA LYS A 262 -18.46 -14.70 15.77
C LYS A 262 -18.95 -16.13 15.59
N LEU A 263 -18.20 -17.10 16.10
CA LEU A 263 -18.50 -18.53 16.01
C LEU A 263 -19.42 -19.01 17.15
N VAL A 264 -19.47 -18.27 18.27
CA VAL A 264 -20.40 -18.43 19.39
C VAL A 264 -21.52 -17.40 19.25
N ARG A 265 -22.65 -17.81 18.66
CA ARG A 265 -23.73 -16.87 18.29
C ARG A 265 -25.02 -17.07 19.10
N PRO A 266 -25.63 -16.00 19.63
CA PRO A 266 -26.96 -16.07 20.21
C PRO A 266 -28.01 -16.18 19.10
N THR A 267 -28.87 -17.20 19.18
CA THR A 267 -30.01 -17.39 18.25
C THR A 267 -31.34 -17.35 18.99
N LYS A 268 -32.46 -17.36 18.26
CA LYS A 268 -33.81 -17.53 18.86
C LYS A 268 -33.93 -18.84 19.66
N ASP A 269 -33.16 -19.84 19.23
CA ASP A 269 -33.19 -21.20 19.77
C ASP A 269 -32.22 -21.40 20.95
N GLY A 270 -31.42 -20.41 21.33
CA GLY A 270 -30.36 -20.51 22.35
C GLY A 270 -28.99 -20.07 21.82
N ILE A 271 -27.95 -20.18 22.64
CA ILE A 271 -26.56 -19.93 22.22
C ILE A 271 -26.07 -21.17 21.46
N LYS A 272 -25.62 -20.97 20.21
CA LYS A 272 -25.04 -22.05 19.38
C LYS A 272 -23.53 -21.86 19.29
N VAL A 273 -22.80 -22.97 19.45
CA VAL A 273 -21.33 -23.02 19.41
C VAL A 273 -20.93 -23.84 18.20
N SER A 274 -20.18 -23.24 17.27
CA SER A 274 -19.69 -23.99 16.11
C SER A 274 -18.60 -24.99 16.50
N GLN A 275 -18.45 -26.06 15.72
CA GLN A 275 -17.38 -27.05 15.90
C GLN A 275 -15.98 -26.43 15.77
N GLN A 276 -15.84 -25.46 14.86
CA GLN A 276 -14.58 -24.74 14.63
C GLN A 276 -14.13 -23.99 15.89
N ALA A 277 -15.06 -23.37 16.64
CA ALA A 277 -14.74 -22.66 17.87
C ALA A 277 -14.13 -23.60 18.94
N ILE A 278 -14.66 -24.82 19.04
CA ILE A 278 -14.22 -25.83 20.01
C ILE A 278 -12.84 -26.39 19.68
N GLN A 279 -12.53 -26.54 18.38
CA GLN A 279 -11.22 -26.99 17.93
C GLN A 279 -10.12 -25.97 18.21
N GLN A 280 -10.46 -24.69 18.29
CA GLN A 280 -9.53 -23.58 18.45
C GLN A 280 -9.12 -23.38 19.92
N ASN A 281 -10.07 -22.99 20.78
CA ASN A 281 -9.79 -22.68 22.18
C ASN A 281 -11.06 -22.88 23.02
N ILE A 282 -11.05 -23.91 23.87
CA ILE A 282 -12.22 -24.27 24.69
C ILE A 282 -12.47 -23.21 25.77
N GLU A 283 -11.41 -22.67 26.36
CA GLU A 283 -11.48 -21.66 27.41
C GLU A 283 -12.09 -20.36 26.89
N GLU A 284 -11.65 -19.87 25.72
CA GLU A 284 -12.18 -18.64 25.11
C GLU A 284 -13.63 -18.80 24.64
N VAL A 285 -14.05 -20.00 24.22
CA VAL A 285 -15.46 -20.31 23.94
C VAL A 285 -16.32 -20.18 25.20
N LEU A 286 -15.84 -20.67 26.34
CA LEU A 286 -16.56 -20.58 27.61
C LEU A 286 -16.71 -19.13 28.07
N GLU A 287 -15.64 -18.34 27.98
CA GLU A 287 -15.67 -16.89 28.29
C GLU A 287 -16.70 -16.15 27.43
N ASN A 288 -16.77 -16.47 26.14
CA ASN A 288 -17.75 -15.88 25.22
C ASN A 288 -19.19 -16.27 25.56
N ILE A 289 -19.43 -17.52 25.96
CA ILE A 289 -20.75 -17.97 26.42
C ILE A 289 -21.15 -17.21 27.69
N GLU A 290 -20.24 -17.06 28.64
CA GLU A 290 -20.47 -16.28 29.87
C GLU A 290 -20.85 -14.83 29.58
N ALA A 291 -20.11 -14.16 28.71
CA ALA A 291 -20.43 -12.79 28.28
C ALA A 291 -21.82 -12.69 27.63
N LEU A 292 -22.22 -13.67 26.82
CA LEU A 292 -23.57 -13.74 26.24
C LEU A 292 -24.66 -14.03 27.28
N LEU A 293 -24.37 -14.85 28.30
CA LEU A 293 -25.30 -15.13 29.39
C LEU A 293 -25.51 -13.88 30.26
N GLU A 294 -24.47 -13.12 30.56
CA GLU A 294 -24.58 -11.83 31.25
C GLU A 294 -25.40 -10.82 30.43
N LYS A 295 -25.23 -10.79 29.11
CA LYS A 295 -26.07 -9.97 28.23
C LYS A 295 -27.55 -10.42 28.25
N LYS A 296 -27.81 -11.72 28.37
CA LYS A 296 -29.17 -12.28 28.51
C LYS A 296 -29.78 -11.99 29.88
N LYS A 297 -28.97 -12.02 30.94
CA LYS A 297 -29.32 -11.60 32.31
C LYS A 297 -29.81 -10.15 32.32
N ALA A 298 -29.04 -9.24 31.70
CA ALA A 298 -29.40 -7.83 31.57
C ALA A 298 -30.65 -7.58 30.72
N GLY A 299 -30.96 -8.48 29.77
CA GLY A 299 -32.13 -8.41 28.89
C GLY A 299 -33.42 -9.03 29.46
N TYR A 300 -33.42 -9.44 30.73
CA TYR A 300 -34.55 -10.11 31.38
C TYR A 300 -35.83 -9.23 31.38
N LYS A 301 -36.96 -9.84 31.00
CA LYS A 301 -38.29 -9.22 31.05
C LYS A 301 -39.32 -10.23 31.55
N SER A 302 -39.86 -10.00 32.76
CA SER A 302 -40.81 -10.89 33.45
C SER A 302 -41.99 -11.29 32.56
N ASP A 303 -42.60 -10.34 31.86
CA ASP A 303 -43.83 -10.56 31.08
C ASP A 303 -43.60 -11.48 29.86
N LYS A 304 -42.40 -11.45 29.28
CA LYS A 304 -42.04 -12.29 28.14
C LYS A 304 -41.77 -13.72 28.59
N ILE A 305 -41.07 -13.86 29.71
CA ILE A 305 -40.70 -15.17 30.27
C ILE A 305 -41.93 -15.86 30.84
N ALA A 306 -42.87 -15.12 31.46
CA ALA A 306 -44.14 -15.67 31.92
C ALA A 306 -44.95 -16.31 30.77
N LYS A 307 -44.94 -15.69 29.58
CA LYS A 307 -45.58 -16.26 28.37
C LYS A 307 -44.90 -17.56 27.93
N ASP A 308 -43.56 -17.60 27.92
CA ASP A 308 -42.82 -18.80 27.55
C ASP A 308 -42.99 -19.93 28.58
N VAL A 309 -42.97 -19.61 29.88
CA VAL A 309 -43.25 -20.56 30.98
C VAL A 309 -44.65 -21.14 30.85
N THR A 310 -45.66 -20.30 30.60
CA THR A 310 -47.05 -20.75 30.42
C THR A 310 -47.16 -21.67 29.21
N LYS A 311 -46.64 -21.25 28.06
CA LYS A 311 -46.66 -22.02 26.81
C LYS A 311 -46.02 -23.40 26.97
N TRP A 312 -44.82 -23.47 27.55
CA TRP A 312 -44.09 -24.73 27.68
C TRP A 312 -44.55 -25.58 28.87
N GLY A 313 -45.15 -24.96 29.89
CA GLY A 313 -45.84 -25.65 30.97
C GLY A 313 -47.13 -26.33 30.50
N GLU A 314 -48.00 -25.60 29.81
CA GLU A 314 -49.25 -26.15 29.24
C GLU A 314 -48.97 -27.34 28.30
N ALA A 315 -47.92 -27.23 27.48
CA ALA A 315 -47.49 -28.31 26.58
C ALA A 315 -47.03 -29.58 27.32
N ALA A 316 -46.56 -29.47 28.57
CA ALA A 316 -46.15 -30.62 29.39
C ALA A 316 -47.31 -31.25 30.17
N GLY A 317 -48.42 -30.52 30.34
CA GLY A 317 -49.61 -30.97 31.07
C GLY A 317 -49.62 -30.59 32.55
N THR A 318 -50.83 -30.38 33.10
CA THR A 318 -51.04 -29.88 34.47
C THR A 318 -50.54 -30.85 35.55
N GLU A 319 -50.56 -32.16 35.28
CA GLU A 319 -50.02 -33.18 36.18
C GLU A 319 -48.49 -33.13 36.27
N ALA A 320 -47.81 -32.87 35.15
CA ALA A 320 -46.36 -32.73 35.11
C ALA A 320 -45.89 -31.47 35.87
N ILE A 321 -46.62 -30.37 35.75
CA ILE A 321 -46.34 -29.14 36.51
C ILE A 321 -46.46 -29.38 38.02
N LYS A 322 -47.51 -30.10 38.47
CA LYS A 322 -47.70 -30.41 39.89
C LYS A 322 -46.55 -31.27 40.43
N LYS A 323 -46.20 -32.35 39.72
CA LYS A 323 -45.07 -33.23 40.09
C LYS A 323 -43.74 -32.49 40.12
N ALA A 324 -43.50 -31.59 39.16
CA ALA A 324 -42.31 -30.75 39.14
C ALA A 324 -42.28 -29.79 40.36
N ALA A 325 -43.40 -29.14 40.67
CA ALA A 325 -43.50 -28.22 41.80
C ALA A 325 -43.28 -28.90 43.18
N GLU A 326 -43.77 -30.12 43.35
CA GLU A 326 -43.57 -30.95 44.56
C GLU A 326 -42.08 -31.26 44.81
N LEU A 327 -41.28 -31.33 43.75
CA LEU A 327 -39.84 -31.59 43.79
C LEU A 327 -38.99 -30.30 43.72
N GLY A 328 -39.61 -29.13 43.90
CA GLY A 328 -38.92 -27.83 43.92
C GLY A 328 -38.55 -27.28 42.54
N LEU A 329 -39.00 -27.90 41.44
CA LEU A 329 -38.78 -27.43 40.06
C LEU A 329 -39.78 -26.34 39.71
N ARG A 330 -39.52 -25.14 40.23
CA ARG A 330 -40.34 -23.95 39.97
C ARG A 330 -39.80 -23.21 38.74
N PRO A 331 -40.66 -22.54 37.96
CA PRO A 331 -40.21 -21.76 36.83
C PRO A 331 -39.32 -20.59 37.27
N VAL A 332 -38.43 -20.18 36.38
CA VAL A 332 -37.59 -18.98 36.48
C VAL A 332 -38.42 -17.74 36.82
N ASP A 333 -38.02 -16.98 37.85
CA ASP A 333 -38.70 -15.74 38.27
C ASP A 333 -37.80 -14.51 38.36
N ASN A 334 -36.49 -14.66 38.19
CA ASN A 334 -35.53 -13.55 38.22
C ASN A 334 -34.46 -13.67 37.13
N SER A 335 -33.66 -12.61 37.00
CA SER A 335 -32.63 -12.50 35.95
C SER A 335 -31.50 -13.54 36.08
N GLU A 336 -31.15 -13.94 37.30
CA GLU A 336 -30.07 -14.91 37.54
C GLU A 336 -30.47 -16.32 37.11
N GLU A 337 -31.67 -16.72 37.52
CA GLU A 337 -32.26 -17.99 37.10
C GLU A 337 -32.48 -18.05 35.59
N PHE A 338 -32.80 -16.91 34.96
CA PHE A 338 -32.94 -16.86 33.51
C PHE A 338 -31.61 -17.08 32.79
N ALA A 339 -30.50 -16.54 33.31
CA ALA A 339 -29.17 -16.82 32.78
C ALA A 339 -28.82 -18.31 32.90
N ILE A 340 -29.12 -18.93 34.05
CA ILE A 340 -28.94 -20.38 34.27
C ILE A 340 -29.79 -21.19 33.28
N SER A 341 -31.05 -20.80 33.06
CA SER A 341 -31.92 -21.44 32.06
C SER A 341 -31.34 -21.35 30.64
N GLU A 342 -30.86 -20.18 30.21
CA GLU A 342 -30.23 -20.04 28.88
C GLU A 342 -28.90 -20.81 28.79
N GLY A 343 -28.16 -20.96 29.89
CA GLY A 343 -26.96 -21.79 29.96
C GLY A 343 -27.25 -23.29 29.86
N LEU A 344 -28.26 -23.79 30.58
CA LEU A 344 -28.75 -25.18 30.45
C LEU A 344 -29.18 -25.48 29.01
N LYS A 345 -29.82 -24.51 28.35
CA LYS A 345 -30.23 -24.59 26.96
C LYS A 345 -29.03 -24.62 26.00
N ALA A 346 -27.97 -23.86 26.27
CA ALA A 346 -26.72 -23.91 25.51
C ALA A 346 -26.03 -25.28 25.63
N ALA A 347 -25.95 -25.83 26.85
CA ALA A 347 -25.43 -27.19 27.07
C ALA A 347 -26.27 -28.25 26.34
N TYR A 348 -27.60 -28.13 26.38
CA TYR A 348 -28.50 -29.03 25.65
C TYR A 348 -28.21 -29.03 24.15
N LEU A 349 -28.11 -27.84 23.53
CA LEU A 349 -27.79 -27.70 22.12
C LEU A 349 -26.42 -28.32 21.78
N SER A 350 -25.41 -28.07 22.59
CA SER A 350 -24.06 -28.59 22.35
C SER A 350 -24.00 -30.12 22.38
N TYR A 351 -24.62 -30.77 23.37
CA TYR A 351 -24.65 -32.25 23.39
C TYR A 351 -25.52 -32.84 22.28
N ARG A 352 -26.58 -32.13 21.84
CA ARG A 352 -27.38 -32.57 20.69
C ARG A 352 -26.58 -32.55 19.39
N GLU A 353 -25.68 -31.59 19.23
CA GLU A 353 -24.72 -31.57 18.10
C GLU A 353 -23.69 -32.69 18.18
N ALA A 354 -23.39 -33.21 19.38
CA ALA A 354 -22.56 -34.40 19.58
C ALA A 354 -23.28 -35.73 19.28
N GLY A 355 -24.53 -35.70 18.80
CA GLY A 355 -25.30 -36.88 18.40
C GLY A 355 -26.06 -37.59 19.54
N LEU A 356 -26.02 -37.09 20.78
CA LEU A 356 -26.67 -37.72 21.94
C LEU A 356 -28.20 -37.58 21.88
N SER A 357 -28.94 -38.59 22.32
CA SER A 357 -30.41 -38.53 22.44
C SER A 357 -30.85 -37.54 23.53
N PRO A 358 -32.06 -36.93 23.45
CA PRO A 358 -32.51 -35.94 24.45
C PRO A 358 -32.50 -36.45 25.90
N LYS A 359 -32.65 -37.76 26.11
CA LYS A 359 -32.59 -38.39 27.43
C LYS A 359 -31.16 -38.43 27.96
N GLU A 360 -30.21 -38.84 27.12
CA GLU A 360 -28.78 -38.88 27.47
C GLU A 360 -28.22 -37.48 27.73
N VAL A 361 -28.61 -36.50 26.92
CA VAL A 361 -28.23 -35.09 27.12
C VAL A 361 -28.63 -34.61 28.52
N TRP A 362 -29.88 -34.83 28.92
CA TRP A 362 -30.35 -34.40 30.23
C TRP A 362 -29.80 -35.23 31.40
N ASN A 363 -29.37 -36.48 31.17
CA ASN A 363 -28.62 -37.24 32.18
C ASN A 363 -27.27 -36.60 32.47
N LYS A 364 -26.52 -36.20 31.42
CA LYS A 364 -25.22 -35.54 31.56
C LYS A 364 -25.35 -34.15 32.16
N ILE A 365 -26.33 -33.34 31.70
CA ILE A 365 -26.61 -32.03 32.29
C ILE A 365 -26.95 -32.17 33.78
N ALA A 366 -27.84 -33.09 34.15
CA ALA A 366 -28.23 -33.29 35.55
C ALA A 366 -27.04 -33.68 36.45
N HIS A 367 -26.16 -34.55 35.95
CA HIS A 367 -24.94 -34.97 36.65
C HIS A 367 -24.02 -33.77 36.98
N HIS A 368 -23.77 -32.90 36.01
CA HIS A 368 -22.87 -31.75 36.19
C HIS A 368 -23.51 -30.58 36.93
N THR A 369 -24.82 -30.40 36.82
CA THR A 369 -25.54 -29.25 37.42
C THR A 369 -26.12 -29.55 38.81
N GLY A 370 -26.12 -30.82 39.23
CA GLY A 370 -26.59 -31.25 40.54
C GLY A 370 -28.11 -31.47 40.63
N ILE A 371 -28.79 -31.65 39.49
CA ILE A 371 -30.22 -31.97 39.46
C ILE A 371 -30.40 -33.43 39.87
N SER A 372 -31.21 -33.69 40.90
CA SER A 372 -31.44 -35.05 41.40
C SER A 372 -32.17 -35.93 40.38
N GLU A 373 -32.06 -37.25 40.52
CA GLU A 373 -32.73 -38.21 39.64
C GLU A 373 -34.26 -38.04 39.65
N GLN A 374 -34.84 -37.81 40.82
CA GLN A 374 -36.28 -37.56 40.98
C GLN A 374 -36.72 -36.29 40.23
N GLN A 375 -35.94 -35.21 40.34
CA GLN A 375 -36.18 -33.96 39.60
C GLN A 375 -36.02 -34.15 38.09
N ARG A 376 -35.00 -34.90 37.65
CA ARG A 376 -34.77 -35.20 36.23
C ARG A 376 -35.93 -35.95 35.60
N ILE A 377 -36.50 -36.94 36.31
CA ILE A 377 -37.68 -37.69 35.86
C ILE A 377 -38.89 -36.76 35.76
N ALA A 378 -39.06 -35.86 36.73
CA ALA A 378 -40.20 -34.94 36.76
C ALA A 378 -40.19 -33.90 35.63
N ILE A 379 -39.01 -33.52 35.11
CA ILE A 379 -38.91 -32.62 33.94
C ILE A 379 -38.97 -33.35 32.60
N GLU A 380 -38.97 -34.69 32.55
CA GLU A 380 -39.00 -35.47 31.31
C GLU A 380 -40.20 -35.15 30.38
N PRO A 381 -41.43 -34.91 30.90
CA PRO A 381 -42.58 -34.50 30.09
C PRO A 381 -42.44 -33.13 29.42
N PHE A 382 -41.54 -32.27 29.89
CA PHE A 382 -41.33 -30.94 29.32
C PHE A 382 -40.46 -31.01 28.07
N ASN A 383 -40.64 -30.05 27.15
CA ASN A 383 -39.82 -29.94 25.96
C ASN A 383 -38.32 -29.85 26.32
N GLY A 384 -37.50 -30.72 25.73
CA GLY A 384 -36.09 -30.89 26.08
C GLY A 384 -35.23 -29.64 25.92
N GLN A 385 -35.57 -28.74 25.00
CA GLN A 385 -34.78 -27.53 24.71
C GLN A 385 -35.35 -26.27 25.39
N TYR A 386 -36.67 -26.15 25.48
CA TYR A 386 -37.31 -24.91 25.92
C TYR A 386 -37.97 -25.03 27.30
N GLY A 387 -38.69 -26.12 27.55
CA GLY A 387 -39.43 -26.31 28.80
C GLY A 387 -38.51 -26.73 29.94
N ARG A 388 -37.68 -27.74 29.74
CA ARG A 388 -36.81 -28.28 30.80
C ARG A 388 -35.86 -27.23 31.39
N PRO A 389 -35.17 -26.37 30.61
CA PRO A 389 -34.31 -25.33 31.21
C PRO A 389 -35.07 -24.33 32.09
N LEU A 390 -36.28 -23.92 31.68
CA LEU A 390 -37.11 -22.95 32.40
C LEU A 390 -37.58 -23.45 33.78
N PHE A 391 -37.79 -24.76 33.94
CA PHE A 391 -38.24 -25.36 35.20
C PHE A 391 -37.09 -25.98 36.01
N ALA A 392 -35.95 -26.28 35.37
CA ALA A 392 -34.78 -26.88 36.02
C ALA A 392 -33.79 -25.85 36.59
N ALA A 393 -33.82 -24.59 36.14
CA ALA A 393 -32.83 -23.57 36.52
C ALA A 393 -32.65 -23.42 38.04
N LYS A 394 -33.74 -23.40 38.82
CA LYS A 394 -33.70 -23.31 40.29
C LYS A 394 -33.14 -24.55 40.97
N ALA A 395 -33.27 -25.72 40.34
CA ALA A 395 -32.79 -27.00 40.87
C ALA A 395 -31.33 -27.28 40.51
N ALA A 396 -30.71 -26.49 39.63
CA ALA A 396 -29.30 -26.59 39.27
C ALA A 396 -28.40 -26.00 40.38
N VAL A 397 -28.15 -26.78 41.43
CA VAL A 397 -27.40 -26.37 42.64
C VAL A 397 -25.99 -25.84 42.32
N LYS A 398 -25.34 -26.37 41.28
CA LYS A 398 -24.00 -25.94 40.84
C LYS A 398 -24.03 -24.74 39.88
N GLY A 399 -25.21 -24.23 39.53
CA GLY A 399 -25.39 -23.00 38.75
C GLY A 399 -24.61 -22.96 37.43
N ILE A 400 -24.02 -21.80 37.13
CA ILE A 400 -23.24 -21.57 35.90
C ILE A 400 -21.99 -22.44 35.85
N GLU A 401 -21.32 -22.69 36.98
CA GLU A 401 -20.12 -23.55 37.01
C GLU A 401 -20.44 -25.00 36.62
N GLY A 402 -21.57 -25.54 37.07
CA GLY A 402 -22.05 -26.85 36.61
C GLY A 402 -22.38 -26.89 35.11
N ILE A 403 -22.83 -25.76 34.54
CA ILE A 403 -23.07 -25.62 33.10
C ILE A 403 -21.76 -25.57 32.33
N LYS A 404 -20.73 -24.87 32.84
CA LYS A 404 -19.39 -24.85 32.22
C LYS A 404 -18.80 -26.26 32.15
N GLU A 405 -18.90 -27.04 33.21
CA GLU A 405 -18.41 -28.43 33.21
C GLU A 405 -19.18 -29.32 32.23
N ALA A 406 -20.51 -29.14 32.13
CA ALA A 406 -21.32 -29.82 31.12
C ALA A 406 -20.91 -29.42 29.68
N LEU A 407 -20.64 -28.14 29.44
CA LEU A 407 -20.16 -27.65 28.15
C LEU A 407 -18.77 -28.19 27.82
N LYS A 408 -17.82 -28.19 28.78
CA LYS A 408 -16.49 -28.78 28.60
C LYS A 408 -16.55 -30.25 28.20
N GLU A 409 -17.36 -31.05 28.90
CA GLU A 409 -17.53 -32.46 28.53
C GLU A 409 -18.16 -32.60 27.13
N SER A 410 -19.19 -31.79 26.83
CA SER A 410 -19.79 -31.78 25.50
C SER A 410 -18.78 -31.44 24.40
N PHE A 411 -17.93 -30.45 24.63
CA PHE A 411 -16.89 -30.03 23.69
C PHE A 411 -15.85 -31.12 23.49
N GLN A 412 -15.47 -31.83 24.56
CA GLN A 412 -14.57 -32.97 24.47
C GLN A 412 -15.16 -34.12 23.66
N LEU A 413 -16.43 -34.47 23.88
CA LEU A 413 -17.13 -35.50 23.08
C LEU A 413 -17.19 -35.12 21.60
N ARG A 414 -17.46 -33.84 21.31
CA ARG A 414 -17.46 -33.31 19.95
C ARG A 414 -16.08 -33.32 19.31
N LYS A 415 -15.01 -33.17 20.10
CA LYS A 415 -13.62 -33.24 19.62
C LYS A 415 -13.22 -34.68 19.30
N GLU A 416 -13.59 -35.62 20.17
CA GLU A 416 -13.32 -37.05 20.04
C GLU A 416 -14.07 -37.70 18.86
N SER A 417 -15.29 -37.27 18.56
CA SER A 417 -16.02 -37.71 17.36
C SER A 417 -15.33 -37.34 16.04
N THR A 418 -14.41 -36.37 16.07
CA THR A 418 -13.55 -35.95 14.94
C THR A 418 -12.17 -36.61 14.95
N GLN A 419 -11.72 -37.19 16.06
CA GLN A 419 -10.38 -37.81 16.16
C GLN A 419 -10.30 -39.23 15.60
N THR A 420 -11.44 -39.87 15.30
CA THR A 420 -11.47 -41.20 14.66
C THR A 420 -11.07 -41.15 13.17
N SER A 421 -10.99 -39.96 12.55
CA SER A 421 -10.42 -39.72 11.23
C SER A 421 -9.02 -39.09 11.38
N LYS A 422 -8.00 -39.93 11.58
CA LYS A 422 -6.59 -39.52 11.69
C LYS A 422 -5.88 -39.41 10.33
N GLU A 423 -6.63 -39.07 9.28
CA GLU A 423 -6.08 -38.38 8.11
C GLU A 423 -6.55 -36.93 8.23
N VAL A 424 -5.65 -35.97 8.13
CA VAL A 424 -6.06 -34.56 7.97
C VAL A 424 -6.79 -34.51 6.63
N GLU A 425 -8.12 -34.58 6.67
CA GLU A 425 -9.00 -34.46 5.52
C GLU A 425 -8.91 -33.01 5.03
N VAL A 426 -7.88 -32.72 4.22
CA VAL A 426 -7.80 -31.48 3.46
C VAL A 426 -8.92 -31.51 2.44
N SER A 427 -9.79 -30.49 2.45
CA SER A 427 -10.88 -30.40 1.47
C SER A 427 -10.32 -30.48 0.04
N GLU A 428 -11.00 -31.19 -0.86
CA GLU A 428 -10.60 -31.30 -2.27
C GLU A 428 -10.47 -29.92 -2.95
N GLU A 429 -11.29 -28.95 -2.54
CA GLU A 429 -11.22 -27.56 -3.01
C GLU A 429 -9.85 -26.91 -2.74
N MET A 430 -9.32 -27.07 -1.54
CA MET A 430 -8.02 -26.51 -1.16
C MET A 430 -6.86 -27.20 -1.89
N LEU A 431 -6.95 -28.50 -2.12
CA LEU A 431 -5.97 -29.23 -2.93
C LEU A 431 -5.98 -28.75 -4.38
N ALA A 432 -7.17 -28.57 -4.96
CA ALA A 432 -7.34 -28.03 -6.30
C ALA A 432 -6.82 -26.58 -6.40
N ALA A 433 -7.05 -25.76 -5.37
CA ALA A 433 -6.56 -24.39 -5.31
C ALA A 433 -5.02 -24.32 -5.26
N VAL A 434 -4.36 -25.13 -4.42
CA VAL A 434 -2.89 -25.18 -4.37
C VAL A 434 -2.31 -25.61 -5.72
N ASN A 435 -2.87 -26.65 -6.34
CA ASN A 435 -2.44 -27.11 -7.67
C ASN A 435 -2.54 -26.06 -8.79
N ARG A 436 -3.48 -25.11 -8.65
CA ARG A 436 -3.70 -24.03 -9.63
C ARG A 436 -2.85 -22.79 -9.35
N ILE A 437 -2.72 -22.42 -8.09
CA ILE A 437 -2.04 -21.19 -7.67
C ILE A 437 -0.53 -21.41 -7.62
N VAL A 438 -0.08 -22.53 -7.05
CA VAL A 438 1.34 -22.83 -6.84
C VAL A 438 1.89 -23.65 -7.99
N ASN A 439 2.93 -23.12 -8.63
CA ASN A 439 3.73 -23.85 -9.59
C ASN A 439 5.00 -24.36 -8.92
N LEU A 440 5.09 -25.68 -8.75
CA LEU A 440 6.30 -26.36 -8.30
C LEU A 440 7.07 -26.89 -9.52
N PRO A 441 8.40 -27.06 -9.44
CA PRO A 441 9.23 -27.53 -10.57
C PRO A 441 8.82 -28.89 -11.15
N PHE A 442 8.06 -29.70 -10.40
CA PHE A 442 7.67 -31.06 -10.77
C PHE A 442 6.21 -31.18 -11.25
N THR A 443 5.38 -30.15 -11.06
CA THR A 443 3.96 -30.15 -11.39
C THR A 443 3.62 -28.89 -12.18
N ILE A 444 3.48 -29.04 -13.49
CA ILE A 444 2.85 -28.02 -14.34
C ILE A 444 1.53 -28.63 -14.82
N GLN A 445 0.43 -28.26 -14.15
CA GLN A 445 -0.93 -28.53 -14.64
C GLN A 445 -1.71 -27.22 -14.72
N LEU A 446 -1.22 -26.28 -15.54
CA LEU A 446 -2.05 -25.16 -15.95
C LEU A 446 -3.06 -25.64 -16.99
N ASN A 447 -4.28 -25.91 -16.54
CA ASN A 447 -5.37 -26.42 -17.36
C ASN A 447 -6.23 -25.28 -17.95
N GLY A 448 -5.59 -24.19 -18.38
CA GLY A 448 -6.28 -22.96 -18.78
C GLY A 448 -7.30 -23.14 -19.92
N ALA A 449 -7.11 -24.15 -20.77
CA ALA A 449 -8.11 -24.53 -21.78
C ALA A 449 -9.40 -25.09 -21.15
N ASN A 450 -9.27 -25.92 -20.11
CA ASN A 450 -10.41 -26.47 -19.38
C ASN A 450 -11.12 -25.38 -18.57
N ASP A 451 -10.38 -24.45 -17.96
CA ASP A 451 -10.97 -23.32 -17.22
C ASP A 451 -11.72 -22.37 -18.16
N LEU A 452 -11.16 -22.09 -19.34
CA LEU A 452 -11.83 -21.31 -20.38
C LEU A 452 -13.09 -22.00 -20.90
N ASN A 453 -13.02 -23.32 -21.16
CA ASN A 453 -14.19 -24.10 -21.58
C ASN A 453 -15.27 -24.12 -20.50
N ALA A 454 -14.91 -24.33 -19.23
CA ALA A 454 -15.83 -24.26 -18.11
C ALA A 454 -16.52 -22.89 -18.01
N TYR A 455 -15.78 -21.79 -18.21
CA TYR A 455 -16.36 -20.44 -18.25
C TYR A 455 -17.33 -20.25 -19.43
N ILE A 456 -16.95 -20.73 -20.62
CA ILE A 456 -17.77 -20.62 -21.84
C ILE A 456 -19.07 -21.42 -21.69
N GLU A 457 -18.99 -22.64 -21.19
CA GLU A 457 -20.10 -23.60 -21.05
C GLU A 457 -21.00 -23.30 -19.85
N ALA A 458 -20.48 -22.66 -18.80
CA ALA A 458 -21.26 -22.30 -17.62
C ALA A 458 -22.38 -21.30 -17.94
N ASN A 459 -23.52 -21.50 -17.27
CA ASN A 459 -24.63 -20.55 -17.28
C ASN A 459 -24.12 -19.17 -16.83
N PRO A 460 -24.44 -18.06 -17.52
CA PRO A 460 -24.01 -16.71 -17.11
C PRO A 460 -24.31 -16.36 -15.64
N LYS A 461 -25.36 -16.94 -15.03
CA LYS A 461 -25.69 -16.74 -13.61
C LYS A 461 -24.79 -17.53 -12.64
N GLN A 462 -24.06 -18.52 -13.15
CA GLN A 462 -23.10 -19.38 -12.45
C GLN A 462 -21.69 -19.14 -12.99
N ARG A 463 -21.40 -18.01 -13.62
CA ARG A 463 -20.01 -17.67 -13.98
C ARG A 463 -19.40 -16.90 -12.82
N CYS A 464 -18.25 -17.37 -12.36
CA CYS A 464 -17.47 -16.65 -11.38
C CYS A 464 -16.94 -15.35 -12.00
N SER A 465 -16.90 -14.30 -11.19
CA SER A 465 -16.39 -12.98 -11.58
C SER A 465 -15.16 -12.54 -10.79
N LEU A 466 -14.75 -13.34 -9.79
CA LEU A 466 -13.56 -13.17 -8.94
C LEU A 466 -12.85 -14.52 -8.89
N GLY A 467 -12.10 -14.85 -9.94
CA GLY A 467 -11.43 -16.14 -10.06
C GLY A 467 -12.15 -17.11 -10.99
N PHE A 468 -12.08 -18.39 -10.67
CA PHE A 468 -12.38 -19.47 -11.62
C PHE A 468 -13.85 -19.87 -11.59
N THR A 469 -14.39 -20.24 -12.76
CA THR A 469 -15.75 -20.79 -12.82
C THR A 469 -15.70 -22.27 -12.42
N SER A 470 -15.90 -22.54 -11.13
CA SER A 470 -16.06 -23.87 -10.53
C SER A 470 -17.51 -24.35 -10.55
N THR A 471 -17.75 -25.61 -10.15
CA THR A 471 -19.10 -26.15 -9.92
C THR A 471 -19.78 -25.53 -8.70
N ASP A 472 -19.00 -25.12 -7.70
CA ASP A 472 -19.47 -24.49 -6.46
C ASP A 472 -19.09 -23.01 -6.48
N ILE A 473 -20.09 -22.16 -6.72
CA ILE A 473 -19.94 -20.70 -6.80
C ILE A 473 -20.97 -20.10 -5.85
N ASP A 474 -20.48 -19.26 -4.96
CA ASP A 474 -21.28 -18.65 -3.91
C ASP A 474 -21.63 -17.19 -4.22
N GLU A 475 -22.78 -16.76 -3.69
CA GLU A 475 -23.18 -15.36 -3.70
C GLU A 475 -22.43 -14.57 -2.62
N LEU A 476 -21.48 -13.74 -3.04
CA LEU A 476 -20.91 -12.69 -2.21
C LEU A 476 -21.93 -11.57 -2.01
N ILE A 477 -22.33 -11.39 -0.75
CA ILE A 477 -23.15 -10.29 -0.24
C ILE A 477 -22.30 -9.34 0.62
N SER A 478 -22.79 -8.14 0.86
CA SER A 478 -22.10 -7.04 1.57
C SER A 478 -21.50 -7.46 2.91
N ASP A 479 -22.21 -8.28 3.68
CA ASP A 479 -21.77 -8.79 5.00
C ASP A 479 -20.52 -9.69 4.95
N ASN A 480 -20.23 -10.30 3.80
CA ASN A 480 -19.08 -11.21 3.60
C ASN A 480 -17.87 -10.51 2.96
N MET A 481 -17.99 -9.22 2.64
CA MET A 481 -16.93 -8.43 2.01
C MET A 481 -16.23 -7.54 3.05
N PRO A 482 -14.99 -7.08 2.80
CA PRO A 482 -14.39 -6.00 3.54
C PRO A 482 -15.37 -4.83 3.68
N PRO A 483 -15.51 -4.24 4.87
CA PRO A 483 -16.56 -3.27 5.10
C PRO A 483 -16.47 -2.10 4.11
N GLY A 484 -17.58 -1.75 3.45
CA GLY A 484 -17.66 -0.66 2.49
C GLY A 484 -17.37 -1.02 1.03
N THR A 485 -16.92 -2.24 0.70
CA THR A 485 -16.72 -2.64 -0.70
C THR A 485 -18.05 -2.81 -1.41
N LYS A 486 -18.37 -1.94 -2.39
CA LYS A 486 -19.53 -2.19 -3.28
C LYS A 486 -19.22 -3.35 -4.19
N VAL A 487 -20.22 -4.22 -4.32
CA VAL A 487 -20.12 -5.50 -5.05
C VAL A 487 -20.04 -5.32 -6.59
N GLN A 488 -20.05 -4.08 -7.12
CA GLN A 488 -20.04 -3.79 -8.56
C GLN A 488 -18.71 -3.22 -9.07
N ALA A 489 -18.01 -3.98 -9.93
CA ALA A 489 -17.06 -3.43 -10.90
C ALA A 489 -16.88 -4.26 -12.19
N PHE A 490 -17.18 -5.57 -12.25
CA PHE A 490 -17.12 -6.38 -13.48
C PHE A 490 -18.23 -7.46 -13.54
N SER A 491 -18.71 -7.77 -14.76
CA SER A 491 -19.80 -8.71 -15.16
C SER A 491 -19.81 -10.05 -14.37
N ASN A 492 -20.93 -10.66 -13.92
CA ASN A 492 -22.33 -10.69 -14.36
C ASN A 492 -23.30 -10.16 -13.29
N ARG A 493 -24.15 -9.19 -13.67
CA ARG A 493 -25.23 -8.68 -12.81
C ARG A 493 -26.34 -9.72 -12.65
N LEU A 494 -26.54 -10.23 -11.44
CA LEU A 494 -27.90 -10.56 -10.99
C LEU A 494 -28.63 -9.24 -10.72
N PRO A 495 -29.91 -9.08 -11.13
CA PRO A 495 -30.61 -7.82 -10.98
C PRO A 495 -30.81 -7.46 -9.50
N GLY A 496 -29.97 -6.56 -8.99
CA GLY A 496 -30.28 -5.77 -7.81
C GLY A 496 -31.15 -4.59 -8.24
N GLY A 497 -32.44 -4.62 -7.89
CA GLY A 497 -33.31 -3.46 -8.03
C GLY A 497 -32.94 -2.34 -7.05
N ILE A 498 -33.62 -1.20 -7.13
CA ILE A 498 -33.47 -0.04 -6.21
C ILE A 498 -33.63 -0.45 -4.72
N SER A 499 -34.23 -1.61 -4.45
CA SER A 499 -34.51 -2.18 -3.13
C SER A 499 -33.70 -3.44 -2.76
N ALA A 500 -32.82 -3.96 -3.62
CA ALA A 500 -32.11 -5.22 -3.37
C ALA A 500 -30.59 -5.02 -3.41
N GLU A 501 -29.88 -5.65 -2.46
CA GLU A 501 -28.42 -5.57 -2.40
C GLU A 501 -27.76 -6.16 -3.65
N PRO A 502 -26.72 -5.50 -4.18
CA PRO A 502 -25.94 -6.04 -5.29
C PRO A 502 -25.19 -7.30 -4.84
N LYS A 503 -25.28 -8.36 -5.64
CA LYS A 503 -24.63 -9.66 -5.41
C LYS A 503 -23.56 -9.94 -6.45
N ARG A 504 -22.52 -10.69 -6.07
CA ARG A 504 -21.47 -11.17 -6.98
C ARG A 504 -21.27 -12.66 -6.81
N GLN A 505 -20.99 -13.34 -7.92
CA GLN A 505 -20.66 -14.76 -7.93
C GLN A 505 -19.13 -14.88 -7.83
N ALA A 506 -18.64 -15.60 -6.82
CA ALA A 506 -17.23 -15.87 -6.61
C ALA A 506 -16.99 -17.33 -6.24
N ASP A 507 -15.79 -17.82 -6.56
CA ASP A 507 -15.35 -19.12 -6.07
C ASP A 507 -15.02 -19.04 -4.56
N SER A 508 -15.01 -20.20 -3.91
CA SER A 508 -14.82 -20.31 -2.46
C SER A 508 -13.49 -19.69 -1.99
N ILE A 509 -12.42 -19.79 -2.78
CA ILE A 509 -11.10 -19.26 -2.45
C ILE A 509 -11.08 -17.73 -2.54
N ALA A 510 -11.68 -17.16 -3.59
CA ALA A 510 -11.80 -15.72 -3.72
C ALA A 510 -12.69 -15.12 -2.63
N ALA A 511 -13.81 -15.77 -2.31
CA ALA A 511 -14.67 -15.37 -1.20
C ALA A 511 -13.91 -15.39 0.14
N LEU A 512 -13.13 -16.45 0.39
CA LEU A 512 -12.28 -16.60 1.56
C LEU A 512 -11.20 -15.51 1.64
N ALA A 513 -10.61 -15.12 0.50
CA ALA A 513 -9.63 -14.03 0.44
C ALA A 513 -10.21 -12.70 0.95
N TYR A 514 -11.43 -12.35 0.53
CA TYR A 514 -12.13 -11.16 0.99
C TYR A 514 -12.50 -11.23 2.48
N GLN A 515 -12.94 -12.39 2.96
CA GLN A 515 -13.23 -12.61 4.38
C GLN A 515 -11.96 -12.50 5.26
N LEU A 516 -10.85 -13.09 4.81
CA LEU A 516 -9.55 -12.98 5.47
C LEU A 516 -9.07 -11.54 5.54
N MET A 517 -9.25 -10.76 4.46
CA MET A 517 -8.95 -9.32 4.46
C MET A 517 -9.81 -8.58 5.50
N ALA A 518 -11.12 -8.84 5.53
CA ALA A 518 -12.06 -8.20 6.45
C ALA A 518 -11.73 -8.44 7.93
N VAL A 519 -11.25 -9.64 8.27
CA VAL A 519 -10.87 -10.02 9.63
C VAL A 519 -9.43 -9.64 9.97
N GLY A 520 -8.53 -9.82 9.01
CA GLY A 520 -7.08 -9.73 9.18
C GLY A 520 -6.52 -8.32 9.10
N ALA A 521 -7.25 -7.35 8.52
CA ALA A 521 -6.86 -5.95 8.49
C ALA A 521 -7.51 -5.13 9.62
N ASN A 522 -6.85 -4.05 10.03
CA ASN A 522 -7.37 -3.11 11.02
C ASN A 522 -8.35 -2.09 10.41
N PHE A 523 -9.52 -2.56 9.96
CA PHE A 523 -10.55 -1.69 9.42
C PHE A 523 -11.22 -0.80 10.49
N PRO A 524 -11.66 0.43 10.13
CA PRO A 524 -12.43 1.30 11.01
C PRO A 524 -13.86 0.77 11.23
N ALA A 525 -14.45 1.07 12.39
CA ALA A 525 -15.74 0.55 12.84
C ALA A 525 -16.97 1.13 12.10
N VAL A 526 -16.87 2.37 11.59
CA VAL A 526 -17.95 3.07 10.88
C VAL A 526 -17.44 3.47 9.52
N LYS A 527 -18.14 3.11 8.44
CA LYS A 527 -17.69 3.41 7.06
C LYS A 527 -18.80 3.95 6.17
N LYS A 528 -18.41 4.91 5.33
CA LYS A 528 -19.25 5.52 4.27
C LYS A 528 -18.67 5.35 2.86
N GLN A 529 -17.44 4.81 2.71
CA GLN A 529 -16.73 4.77 1.42
C GLN A 529 -15.97 3.44 1.22
N ASP A 530 -15.98 2.97 -0.02
CA ASP A 530 -15.19 1.84 -0.53
C ASP A 530 -13.67 2.11 -0.43
N PRO A 531 -12.86 1.17 0.08
CA PRO A 531 -11.42 1.34 0.18
C PRO A 531 -10.72 1.28 -1.19
N LEU A 532 -9.60 2.00 -1.31
CA LEU A 532 -8.59 1.70 -2.33
C LEU A 532 -7.53 0.77 -1.73
N TYR A 533 -7.05 -0.19 -2.50
CA TYR A 533 -6.05 -1.15 -2.05
C TYR A 533 -4.66 -0.72 -2.56
N LEU A 534 -3.77 -0.42 -1.62
CA LEU A 534 -2.36 -0.21 -1.89
C LEU A 534 -1.62 -1.53 -1.69
N HIS A 535 -1.06 -2.05 -2.77
CA HIS A 535 -0.23 -3.24 -2.80
C HIS A 535 1.22 -2.78 -2.79
N LEU A 536 2.01 -3.22 -1.81
CA LEU A 536 3.46 -2.99 -1.77
C LEU A 536 4.16 -4.33 -1.92
N ALA A 537 4.97 -4.47 -2.96
CA ALA A 537 5.77 -5.65 -3.22
C ALA A 537 7.20 -5.47 -2.72
N LEU A 538 7.83 -6.57 -2.31
CA LEU A 538 9.27 -6.61 -2.14
C LEU A 538 9.97 -6.44 -3.51
N PRO A 539 11.10 -5.71 -3.57
CA PRO A 539 11.92 -5.67 -4.78
C PRO A 539 12.30 -7.08 -5.27
N LYS A 540 12.53 -7.20 -6.58
CA LYS A 540 12.90 -8.47 -7.19
C LYS A 540 14.22 -8.99 -6.61
N GLY A 541 14.22 -10.23 -6.14
CA GLY A 541 15.41 -10.87 -5.58
C GLY A 541 15.75 -10.43 -4.15
N SER A 542 14.76 -9.93 -3.39
CA SER A 542 14.93 -9.50 -2.01
C SER A 542 15.39 -10.64 -1.10
N ALA A 543 16.26 -10.35 -0.13
CA ALA A 543 16.67 -11.32 0.88
C ALA A 543 15.54 -11.64 1.89
N PRO A 544 15.52 -12.84 2.50
CA PRO A 544 14.60 -13.16 3.60
C PRO A 544 14.68 -12.19 4.78
N GLU A 545 15.87 -11.64 5.02
CA GLU A 545 16.09 -10.65 6.08
C GLU A 545 15.30 -9.36 5.82
N LEU A 546 15.18 -8.92 4.57
CA LEU A 546 14.38 -7.75 4.24
C LEU A 546 12.89 -8.00 4.53
N LEU A 547 12.38 -9.20 4.24
CA LEU A 547 11.01 -9.56 4.62
C LEU A 547 10.79 -9.45 6.14
N ARG A 548 11.76 -9.92 6.96
CA ARG A 548 11.69 -9.78 8.42
C ARG A 548 11.62 -8.30 8.83
N ILE A 549 12.53 -7.47 8.34
CA ILE A 549 12.56 -6.05 8.68
C ILE A 549 11.27 -5.35 8.22
N TRP A 550 10.74 -5.72 7.05
CA TRP A 550 9.49 -5.16 6.54
C TRP A 550 8.28 -5.53 7.40
N ARG A 551 8.19 -6.79 7.84
CA ARG A 551 7.17 -7.26 8.81
C ARG A 551 7.24 -6.45 10.10
N GLU A 552 8.44 -6.25 10.66
CA GLU A 552 8.64 -5.48 11.89
C GLU A 552 8.22 -4.02 11.74
N LEU A 553 8.58 -3.38 10.62
CA LEU A 553 8.19 -2.00 10.35
C LEU A 553 6.66 -1.85 10.28
N LEU A 554 5.97 -2.74 9.56
CA LEU A 554 4.51 -2.68 9.45
C LEU A 554 3.80 -2.97 10.78
N GLN A 555 4.34 -3.88 11.59
CA GLN A 555 3.85 -4.13 12.95
C GLN A 555 4.00 -2.90 13.84
N GLN A 556 5.16 -2.24 13.82
CA GLN A 556 5.41 -1.01 14.59
C GLN A 556 4.46 0.10 14.15
N LEU A 557 4.25 0.25 12.83
CA LEU A 557 3.28 1.21 12.30
C LEU A 557 1.87 0.89 12.78
N ALA A 558 1.44 -0.37 12.72
CA ALA A 558 0.12 -0.80 13.21
C ALA A 558 -0.06 -0.53 14.71
N ALA A 559 0.99 -0.74 15.50
CA ALA A 559 0.98 -0.48 16.95
C ALA A 559 0.82 1.00 17.33
N THR A 560 0.99 1.93 16.38
CA THR A 560 0.68 3.36 16.57
C THR A 560 -0.78 3.58 17.00
N ASN A 561 -1.69 2.67 16.62
CA ASN A 561 -3.07 2.67 17.05
C ASN A 561 -3.36 1.46 17.98
N GLY A 562 -3.01 1.60 19.26
CA GLY A 562 -3.15 0.55 20.27
C GLY A 562 -4.60 0.10 20.57
N ASP A 563 -5.60 0.91 20.22
CA ASP A 563 -7.04 0.59 20.35
C ASP A 563 -7.55 -0.28 19.18
N GLY A 564 -6.71 -0.52 18.16
CA GLY A 564 -7.12 -1.10 16.88
C GLY A 564 -7.74 -0.07 15.91
N GLY A 565 -7.68 -0.39 14.62
CA GLY A 565 -8.18 0.46 13.52
C GLY A 565 -7.08 1.10 12.69
N THR A 566 -7.45 2.11 11.89
CA THR A 566 -6.55 2.68 10.88
C THR A 566 -5.42 3.52 11.46
N VAL A 567 -4.34 3.63 10.71
CA VAL A 567 -3.24 4.56 10.96
C VAL A 567 -3.23 5.58 9.84
N THR A 568 -3.30 6.87 10.16
CA THR A 568 -3.27 7.94 9.18
C THR A 568 -1.98 8.73 9.29
N VAL A 569 -1.78 9.67 8.37
CA VAL A 569 -0.64 10.60 8.38
C VAL A 569 -1.09 11.97 8.86
N ASP A 570 -0.17 12.71 9.49
CA ASP A 570 -0.39 14.14 9.74
C ASP A 570 -0.37 14.90 8.40
N GLU A 571 -1.57 15.18 7.87
CA GLU A 571 -1.75 15.88 6.60
C GLU A 571 -1.00 17.22 6.57
N LEU A 572 -0.96 17.99 7.67
CA LEU A 572 -0.25 19.27 7.66
C LEU A 572 1.25 19.08 7.48
N LYS A 573 1.85 18.12 8.20
CA LYS A 573 3.28 17.81 8.05
C LYS A 573 3.59 17.18 6.69
N LEU A 574 2.68 16.36 6.17
CA LEU A 574 2.83 15.76 4.85
C LEU A 574 2.80 16.81 3.74
N TYR A 575 1.81 17.70 3.74
CA TYR A 575 1.63 18.67 2.65
C TYR A 575 2.54 19.90 2.77
N ARG A 576 2.99 20.25 3.98
CA ARG A 576 3.84 21.43 4.20
C ARG A 576 5.33 21.10 4.23
N ASP A 577 5.69 20.01 4.91
CA ASP A 577 7.10 19.67 5.15
C ASP A 577 7.54 18.43 4.36
N ASN A 578 6.62 17.79 3.61
CA ASN A 578 6.85 16.51 2.94
C ASN A 578 7.34 15.43 3.91
N LYS A 579 6.85 15.45 5.16
CA LYS A 579 7.22 14.50 6.21
C LYS A 579 6.10 13.50 6.47
N LEU A 580 6.46 12.22 6.46
CA LEU A 580 5.59 11.13 6.90
C LEU A 580 5.63 11.00 8.42
N GLU A 581 4.58 11.45 9.08
CA GLU A 581 4.36 11.22 10.51
C GLU A 581 3.03 10.52 10.70
N PHE A 582 3.10 9.28 11.19
CA PHE A 582 1.92 8.45 11.38
C PHE A 582 1.26 8.74 12.73
N LYS A 583 -0.08 8.73 12.75
CA LYS A 583 -0.91 8.95 13.93
C LYS A 583 -2.12 8.00 13.92
N ALA A 584 -2.59 7.64 15.11
CA ALA A 584 -3.80 6.84 15.26
C ALA A 584 -5.03 7.59 14.71
N ASN A 585 -5.92 6.88 14.02
CA ASN A 585 -7.20 7.43 13.60
C ASN A 585 -8.26 6.32 13.48
N LYS A 586 -9.44 6.54 14.06
CA LYS A 586 -10.49 5.52 14.14
C LYS A 586 -11.38 5.41 12.88
N VAL A 587 -11.23 6.33 11.92
CA VAL A 587 -12.16 6.48 10.78
C VAL A 587 -11.44 6.50 9.43
N VAL A 588 -10.30 7.18 9.32
CA VAL A 588 -9.57 7.36 8.05
C VAL A 588 -8.10 6.95 8.19
N GLY A 589 -7.52 6.42 7.12
CA GLY A 589 -6.12 6.02 7.04
C GLY A 589 -5.93 4.64 6.44
N ALA A 590 -4.73 4.09 6.66
CA ALA A 590 -4.30 2.77 6.26
C ALA A 590 -4.73 1.72 7.29
N ALA A 591 -5.47 0.70 6.84
CA ALA A 591 -5.84 -0.46 7.63
C ALA A 591 -4.72 -1.50 7.55
N LEU A 592 -3.71 -1.36 8.42
CA LEU A 592 -2.55 -2.25 8.39
C LEU A 592 -2.90 -3.69 8.81
N PRO A 593 -2.15 -4.70 8.33
CA PRO A 593 -2.37 -6.10 8.71
C PRO A 593 -2.17 -6.32 10.21
N LYS A 594 -3.03 -7.16 10.82
CA LYS A 594 -2.94 -7.53 12.25
C LYS A 594 -1.85 -8.56 12.53
N ARG A 595 -1.40 -9.31 11.52
CA ARG A 595 -0.46 -10.42 11.66
C ARG A 595 0.72 -10.27 10.69
N PRO A 596 1.94 -10.62 11.10
CA PRO A 596 3.11 -10.64 10.20
C PRO A 596 2.96 -11.61 9.04
N ASP A 597 2.23 -12.73 9.22
CA ASP A 597 2.05 -13.76 8.19
C ASP A 597 1.23 -13.27 6.98
N PHE A 598 0.54 -12.13 7.11
CA PHE A 598 -0.14 -11.44 6.00
C PHE A 598 0.79 -10.60 5.12
N VAL A 599 2.08 -10.55 5.48
CA VAL A 599 3.13 -9.87 4.73
C VAL A 599 4.08 -10.94 4.22
N HIS A 600 4.20 -11.09 2.91
CA HIS A 600 5.18 -12.00 2.30
C HIS A 600 5.85 -11.32 1.09
N THR A 601 5.68 -11.83 -0.13
CA THR A 601 6.18 -11.20 -1.36
C THR A 601 5.55 -9.82 -1.56
N THR A 602 4.30 -9.68 -1.15
CA THR A 602 3.51 -8.46 -1.19
C THR A 602 2.80 -8.24 0.15
N VAL A 603 2.33 -7.02 0.37
CA VAL A 603 1.35 -6.67 1.40
C VAL A 603 0.26 -5.81 0.79
N ILE A 604 -0.99 -6.13 1.12
CA ILE A 604 -2.15 -5.30 0.76
C ILE A 604 -2.57 -4.46 1.96
N ILE A 605 -2.66 -3.16 1.73
CA ILE A 605 -3.06 -2.15 2.72
C ILE A 605 -4.29 -1.40 2.18
N PRO A 606 -5.49 -1.68 2.72
CA PRO A 606 -6.68 -0.89 2.40
C PRO A 606 -6.55 0.54 2.94
N LEU A 607 -6.87 1.52 2.09
CA LEU A 607 -6.84 2.96 2.38
C LEU A 607 -8.26 3.52 2.37
N VAL A 608 -8.64 4.21 3.44
CA VAL A 608 -9.98 4.80 3.62
C VAL A 608 -9.85 6.29 3.96
N TRP A 609 -10.60 7.16 3.28
CA TRP A 609 -10.49 8.62 3.44
C TRP A 609 -11.76 9.31 3.92
N GLY A 610 -12.77 8.56 4.34
CA GLY A 610 -13.99 9.11 4.94
C GLY A 610 -15.00 9.58 3.88
N ASP A 611 -15.47 10.81 3.98
CA ASP A 611 -16.48 11.38 3.07
C ASP A 611 -15.81 12.20 1.96
N VAL A 612 -15.02 11.53 1.12
CA VAL A 612 -14.35 12.14 -0.04
C VAL A 612 -14.78 11.45 -1.33
N ASN A 613 -14.75 12.19 -2.44
CA ASN A 613 -15.01 11.60 -3.75
C ASN A 613 -13.87 10.65 -4.20
N ALA A 614 -14.15 9.76 -5.15
CA ALA A 614 -13.19 8.75 -5.61
C ALA A 614 -11.90 9.34 -6.21
N SER A 615 -11.98 10.48 -6.89
CA SER A 615 -10.81 11.14 -7.48
C SER A 615 -9.88 11.71 -6.42
N LEU A 616 -10.44 12.31 -5.37
CA LEU A 616 -9.67 12.83 -4.25
C LEU A 616 -9.07 11.69 -3.41
N ALA A 617 -9.84 10.62 -3.17
CA ALA A 617 -9.32 9.41 -2.54
C ALA A 617 -8.14 8.84 -3.32
N LEU A 618 -8.23 8.79 -4.66
CA LEU A 618 -7.12 8.36 -5.52
C LEU A 618 -5.89 9.25 -5.37
N LEU A 619 -6.04 10.57 -5.40
CA LEU A 619 -4.92 11.52 -5.25
C LEU A 619 -4.23 11.38 -3.88
N LYS A 620 -5.02 11.30 -2.80
CA LYS A 620 -4.51 11.10 -1.44
C LYS A 620 -3.82 9.73 -1.28
N SER A 621 -4.46 8.67 -1.76
CA SER A 621 -3.90 7.32 -1.72
C SER A 621 -2.62 7.19 -2.54
N LEU A 622 -2.58 7.75 -3.76
CA LEU A 622 -1.39 7.72 -4.60
C LEU A 622 -0.25 8.55 -3.99
N ARG A 623 -0.57 9.72 -3.44
CA ARG A 623 0.41 10.51 -2.70
C ARG A 623 1.00 9.69 -1.56
N LEU A 624 0.16 9.15 -0.68
CA LEU A 624 0.61 8.35 0.45
C LEU A 624 1.40 7.12 -0.01
N GLY A 625 0.93 6.41 -1.02
CA GLY A 625 1.57 5.22 -1.59
C GLY A 625 2.96 5.53 -2.15
N LEU A 626 3.10 6.60 -2.94
CA LEU A 626 4.40 7.05 -3.45
C LEU A 626 5.34 7.51 -2.34
N GLU A 627 4.84 8.21 -1.34
CA GLU A 627 5.65 8.62 -0.19
C GLU A 627 6.12 7.39 0.59
N ILE A 628 5.27 6.41 0.91
CA ILE A 628 5.70 5.17 1.59
C ILE A 628 6.68 4.39 0.71
N SER A 629 6.33 4.19 -0.56
CA SER A 629 7.11 3.46 -1.54
C SER A 629 8.51 4.04 -1.70
N LEU A 630 8.64 5.36 -1.89
CA LEU A 630 9.91 6.05 -2.18
C LEU A 630 10.64 6.62 -0.96
N SER A 631 9.96 6.82 0.18
CA SER A 631 10.58 7.37 1.40
C SER A 631 11.56 6.41 2.03
N LEU A 632 11.30 5.11 1.88
CA LEU A 632 12.18 4.07 2.36
C LEU A 632 13.33 3.90 1.40
N ASP A 633 14.54 3.71 1.94
CA ASP A 633 15.76 3.53 1.16
C ASP A 633 15.59 2.45 0.08
N ILE A 634 14.76 1.44 0.38
CA ILE A 634 14.54 0.26 -0.45
C ILE A 634 13.75 0.55 -1.72
N GLY A 635 12.74 1.40 -1.64
CA GLY A 635 11.81 1.56 -2.73
C GLY A 635 10.97 0.30 -2.92
N PHE A 636 9.75 0.27 -2.42
CA PHE A 636 8.85 -0.88 -2.61
C PHE A 636 7.99 -0.66 -3.85
N PRO A 637 8.08 -1.50 -4.90
CA PRO A 637 7.15 -1.43 -6.01
C PRO A 637 5.71 -1.47 -5.53
N PHE A 638 4.81 -0.75 -6.19
CA PHE A 638 3.45 -0.63 -5.73
C PHE A 638 2.40 -0.76 -6.83
N THR A 639 1.24 -1.27 -6.46
CA THR A 639 0.01 -1.16 -7.26
C THR A 639 -1.08 -0.51 -6.42
N LEU A 640 -1.77 0.48 -6.99
CA LEU A 640 -2.92 1.13 -6.36
C LEU A 640 -4.15 0.91 -7.23
N GLY A 641 -5.20 0.33 -6.65
CA GLY A 641 -6.43 0.06 -7.38
C GLY A 641 -7.64 -0.12 -6.47
N SER A 642 -8.80 -0.37 -7.07
CA SER A 642 -10.04 -0.71 -6.35
C SER A 642 -10.20 -2.21 -6.08
N ASN A 643 -9.31 -3.03 -6.62
CA ASN A 643 -9.39 -4.49 -6.56
C ASN A 643 -8.37 -5.07 -5.58
N LEU A 644 -8.76 -6.17 -4.94
CA LEU A 644 -7.90 -6.98 -4.08
C LEU A 644 -6.94 -7.87 -4.89
N GLU A 645 -7.37 -8.32 -6.07
CA GLU A 645 -6.57 -9.17 -6.94
C GLU A 645 -5.73 -8.29 -7.87
N VAL A 646 -4.45 -8.65 -8.02
CA VAL A 646 -3.53 -7.92 -8.89
C VAL A 646 -2.72 -8.90 -9.72
N GLU A 647 -2.56 -8.55 -10.98
CA GLU A 647 -1.64 -9.24 -11.88
C GLU A 647 -0.19 -9.02 -11.43
N LEU A 648 0.58 -10.11 -11.42
CA LEU A 648 1.99 -10.10 -11.04
C LEU A 648 2.86 -9.62 -12.22
N PHE A 649 3.50 -8.46 -12.09
CA PHE A 649 4.41 -7.91 -13.10
C PHE A 649 5.81 -7.66 -12.57
N ASP A 650 6.77 -7.72 -13.49
CA ASP A 650 8.20 -7.61 -13.21
C ASP A 650 8.86 -6.38 -13.87
N ASP A 651 8.12 -5.57 -14.64
CA ASP A 651 8.69 -4.56 -15.56
C ASP A 651 8.40 -3.09 -15.21
N VAL A 652 7.54 -2.84 -14.22
CA VAL A 652 7.12 -1.50 -13.79
C VAL A 652 7.29 -1.35 -12.27
N TYR A 653 7.71 -0.17 -11.81
CA TYR A 653 7.89 0.11 -10.39
C TYR A 653 6.57 0.49 -9.70
N GLY A 654 5.71 1.28 -10.35
CA GLY A 654 4.42 1.70 -9.82
C GLY A 654 3.29 1.55 -10.83
N ARG A 655 2.15 0.98 -10.41
CA ARG A 655 0.92 0.89 -11.22
C ARG A 655 -0.25 1.55 -10.50
N VAL A 656 -1.06 2.30 -11.22
CA VAL A 656 -2.27 2.93 -10.71
C VAL A 656 -3.43 2.65 -11.66
N GLU A 657 -4.48 2.03 -11.13
CA GLU A 657 -5.65 1.61 -11.88
C GLU A 657 -6.79 2.62 -11.73
N GLY A 658 -7.63 2.72 -12.77
CA GLY A 658 -8.85 3.53 -12.70
C GLY A 658 -8.62 5.05 -12.67
N ILE A 659 -7.50 5.55 -13.22
CA ILE A 659 -7.23 7.00 -13.31
C ILE A 659 -8.31 7.67 -14.18
N PRO A 660 -9.11 8.62 -13.63
CA PRO A 660 -10.07 9.39 -14.42
C PRO A 660 -9.37 10.24 -15.48
N ALA A 661 -10.00 10.41 -16.65
CA ALA A 661 -9.44 11.21 -17.75
C ALA A 661 -9.02 12.63 -17.31
N ALA A 662 -9.78 13.25 -16.40
CA ALA A 662 -9.49 14.57 -15.86
C ALA A 662 -8.17 14.66 -15.04
N LEU A 663 -7.62 13.53 -14.60
CA LEU A 663 -6.37 13.46 -13.83
C LEU A 663 -5.19 12.91 -14.63
N GLN A 664 -5.40 12.45 -15.88
CA GLN A 664 -4.35 11.83 -16.68
C GLN A 664 -3.19 12.77 -17.01
N SER A 665 -3.43 14.07 -17.23
CA SER A 665 -2.34 15.02 -17.47
C SER A 665 -1.39 15.15 -16.28
N LEU A 666 -1.95 15.05 -15.06
CA LEU A 666 -1.19 15.07 -13.82
C LEU A 666 -0.47 13.74 -13.56
N LEU A 667 -1.20 12.63 -13.66
CA LEU A 667 -0.78 11.30 -13.20
C LEU A 667 -0.22 10.40 -14.31
N GLY A 668 -0.29 10.79 -15.58
CA GLY A 668 0.10 9.96 -16.72
C GLY A 668 -0.85 8.79 -16.98
N ASN A 669 -0.31 7.74 -17.59
CA ASN A 669 -1.02 6.51 -17.94
C ASN A 669 -1.17 5.52 -16.77
N GLY A 670 -0.67 5.85 -15.58
CA GLY A 670 -0.70 4.98 -14.41
C GLY A 670 0.38 3.89 -14.40
N GLN A 671 1.41 3.96 -15.26
CA GLN A 671 2.58 3.06 -15.20
C GLN A 671 3.85 3.88 -15.00
N TYR A 672 4.58 3.59 -13.93
CA TYR A 672 5.73 4.37 -13.48
C TYR A 672 6.98 3.54 -13.38
N LYS A 673 8.07 4.03 -13.98
CA LYS A 673 9.42 3.44 -13.80
C LYS A 673 10.15 4.13 -12.65
N ARG A 674 11.11 3.43 -12.06
CA ARG A 674 12.09 4.03 -11.13
C ARG A 674 13.25 4.59 -11.94
N PHE A 675 13.78 5.76 -11.58
CA PHE A 675 14.98 6.37 -12.19
C PHE A 675 15.01 6.31 -13.74
N LYS A 676 14.14 7.06 -14.43
CA LYS A 676 14.11 7.02 -15.91
C LYS A 676 15.40 7.66 -16.50
N ASN A 677 15.96 7.00 -17.52
CA ASN A 677 17.02 7.55 -18.38
C ASN A 677 16.59 8.90 -18.98
N GLU A 678 17.39 9.96 -18.76
CA GLU A 678 17.15 11.28 -19.36
C GLU A 678 17.33 11.28 -20.90
N GLU A 679 17.95 10.25 -21.47
CA GLU A 679 18.17 10.10 -22.91
C GLU A 679 16.94 9.56 -23.67
N GLU A 680 15.95 8.94 -23.01
CA GLU A 680 14.69 8.50 -23.62
C GLU A 680 13.65 9.64 -23.70
N LYS A 681 14.09 10.83 -24.11
CA LYS A 681 13.23 12.01 -24.34
C LYS A 681 12.32 11.89 -25.58
N ALA A 682 12.54 10.88 -26.43
CA ALA A 682 11.87 10.80 -27.74
C ALA A 682 10.50 10.07 -27.73
N ASN A 683 10.21 9.18 -26.77
CA ASN A 683 8.93 8.44 -26.73
C ASN A 683 8.18 8.69 -25.41
N ASN A 684 7.18 9.55 -25.51
CA ASN A 684 6.58 10.32 -24.41
C ASN A 684 5.48 9.60 -23.61
N SER A 685 5.59 8.29 -23.33
CA SER A 685 4.47 7.55 -22.70
C SER A 685 4.65 7.15 -21.22
N LEU A 686 5.89 6.92 -20.72
CA LEU A 686 6.11 6.54 -19.32
C LEU A 686 6.83 7.62 -18.50
N LEU A 687 6.23 7.99 -17.37
CA LEU A 687 6.76 8.91 -16.36
C LEU A 687 7.49 8.13 -15.24
N SER A 688 8.42 8.77 -14.53
CA SER A 688 9.04 8.18 -13.36
C SER A 688 8.19 8.38 -12.10
N ALA A 689 8.28 7.46 -11.14
CA ALA A 689 7.55 7.55 -9.88
C ALA A 689 7.93 8.81 -9.07
N GLU A 690 9.21 9.20 -9.09
CA GLU A 690 9.72 10.41 -8.43
C GLU A 690 9.10 11.67 -9.03
N ARG A 691 8.91 11.71 -10.37
CA ARG A 691 8.31 12.84 -11.06
C ARG A 691 6.82 12.99 -10.76
N ILE A 692 6.09 11.87 -10.65
CA ILE A 692 4.69 11.90 -10.20
C ILE A 692 4.59 12.37 -8.76
N LEU A 693 5.48 11.89 -7.89
CA LEU A 693 5.53 12.34 -6.51
C LEU A 693 5.78 13.85 -6.43
N GLU A 694 6.76 14.37 -7.16
CA GLU A 694 7.07 15.81 -7.25
C GLU A 694 5.86 16.63 -7.67
N ARG A 695 5.18 16.25 -8.76
CA ARG A 695 3.94 16.89 -9.20
C ARG A 695 2.86 16.94 -8.11
N LEU A 696 2.67 15.83 -7.40
CA LEU A 696 1.74 15.77 -6.28
C LEU A 696 2.20 16.64 -5.10
N ARG A 697 3.52 16.84 -4.88
CA ARG A 697 4.06 17.72 -3.81
C ARG A 697 3.72 19.15 -4.13
N CYS A 698 4.02 19.59 -5.34
CA CYS A 698 3.73 20.94 -5.80
C CYS A 698 2.24 21.26 -5.67
N ILE A 699 1.33 20.40 -6.14
CA ILE A 699 -0.12 20.67 -6.04
C ILE A 699 -0.59 20.68 -4.58
N GLY A 700 -0.05 19.79 -3.74
CA GLY A 700 -0.33 19.77 -2.31
C GLY A 700 0.09 21.07 -1.62
N GLU A 701 1.32 21.51 -1.84
CA GLU A 701 1.89 22.75 -1.30
C GLU A 701 1.12 23.99 -1.78
N LEU A 702 0.73 24.00 -3.05
CA LEU A 702 -0.13 25.04 -3.63
C LEU A 702 -1.48 25.10 -2.92
N ALA A 703 -2.15 23.96 -2.74
CA ALA A 703 -3.48 23.90 -2.11
C ALA A 703 -3.46 24.44 -0.68
N ILE A 704 -2.51 24.00 0.16
CA ILE A 704 -2.40 24.47 1.55
C ILE A 704 -1.92 25.92 1.67
N SER A 705 -1.28 26.46 0.62
CA SER A 705 -0.79 27.85 0.60
C SER A 705 -1.91 28.85 0.34
N VAL A 706 -2.98 28.44 -0.34
CA VAL A 706 -4.08 29.34 -0.77
C VAL A 706 -5.43 29.02 -0.14
N ALA A 707 -5.64 27.81 0.40
CA ALA A 707 -6.89 27.38 1.01
C ALA A 707 -6.73 27.06 2.50
N SER A 708 -7.79 27.31 3.29
CA SER A 708 -7.89 26.82 4.66
C SER A 708 -7.96 25.29 4.71
N ILE A 709 -7.55 24.69 5.84
CA ILE A 709 -7.49 23.23 6.04
C ILE A 709 -8.81 22.54 5.67
N GLN A 710 -9.96 23.14 6.01
CA GLN A 710 -11.29 22.59 5.73
C GLN A 710 -11.63 22.52 4.24
N LYS A 711 -11.01 23.36 3.40
CA LYS A 711 -11.27 23.47 1.96
C LYS A 711 -10.06 23.06 1.11
N ALA A 712 -8.97 22.62 1.74
CA ALA A 712 -7.74 22.24 1.06
C ALA A 712 -7.98 21.08 0.08
N ASP A 713 -8.85 20.14 0.44
CA ASP A 713 -9.24 18.99 -0.39
C ASP A 713 -9.99 19.41 -1.67
N ASP A 714 -10.91 20.37 -1.58
CA ASP A 714 -11.60 20.94 -2.74
C ASP A 714 -10.61 21.68 -3.65
N CYS A 715 -9.69 22.45 -3.06
CA CYS A 715 -8.66 23.18 -3.78
C CYS A 715 -7.70 22.23 -4.49
N LEU A 716 -7.27 21.16 -3.81
CA LEU A 716 -6.41 20.11 -4.36
C LEU A 716 -7.06 19.48 -5.60
N TYR A 717 -8.34 19.15 -5.52
CA TYR A 717 -9.08 18.57 -6.63
C TYR A 717 -9.22 19.53 -7.81
N ASP A 718 -9.55 20.80 -7.55
CA ASP A 718 -9.62 21.84 -8.59
C ASP A 718 -8.29 22.05 -9.31
N LEU A 719 -7.18 22.11 -8.57
CA LEU A 719 -5.83 22.25 -9.13
C LEU A 719 -5.44 21.03 -9.97
N ALA A 720 -5.73 19.82 -9.47
CA ALA A 720 -5.42 18.59 -10.19
C ALA A 720 -6.16 18.50 -11.54
N ARG A 721 -7.41 18.99 -11.60
CA ARG A 721 -8.18 19.08 -12.85
C ARG A 721 -7.63 20.14 -13.82
N ALA A 722 -7.15 21.26 -13.30
CA ALA A 722 -6.59 22.33 -14.12
C ALA A 722 -5.31 21.90 -14.85
N CYS A 723 -4.62 20.85 -14.41
CA CYS A 723 -3.45 20.30 -15.10
C CYS A 723 -3.74 19.81 -16.54
N VAL A 724 -5.00 19.63 -16.94
CA VAL A 724 -5.36 19.37 -18.35
C VAL A 724 -4.93 20.54 -19.25
N ARG A 725 -5.03 21.77 -18.76
CA ARG A 725 -4.53 22.99 -19.40
C ARG A 725 -3.68 23.75 -18.37
N PRO A 726 -2.39 23.42 -18.19
CA PRO A 726 -1.61 23.86 -17.03
C PRO A 726 -1.60 25.38 -16.78
N ILE A 727 -1.74 26.21 -17.82
CA ILE A 727 -1.89 27.66 -17.68
C ILE A 727 -3.11 28.08 -16.83
N GLU A 728 -4.18 27.29 -16.79
CA GLU A 728 -5.36 27.53 -15.95
C GLU A 728 -5.07 27.43 -14.44
N LEU A 729 -3.92 26.87 -14.04
CA LEU A 729 -3.48 26.85 -12.64
C LEU A 729 -3.41 28.27 -12.06
N TYR A 730 -2.95 29.26 -12.82
CA TYR A 730 -2.93 30.66 -12.38
C TYR A 730 -4.35 31.16 -12.03
N TYR A 731 -5.34 30.84 -12.86
CA TYR A 731 -6.72 31.24 -12.60
C TYR A 731 -7.31 30.54 -11.37
N VAL A 732 -7.11 29.23 -11.25
CA VAL A 732 -7.62 28.46 -10.11
C VAL A 732 -7.01 28.95 -8.80
N LEU A 733 -5.70 29.20 -8.78
CA LEU A 733 -5.00 29.76 -7.60
C LEU A 733 -5.56 31.14 -7.24
N LEU A 734 -5.68 32.06 -8.21
CA LEU A 734 -6.23 33.39 -7.95
C LEU A 734 -7.67 33.32 -7.44
N ARG A 735 -8.50 32.46 -8.03
CA ARG A 735 -9.89 32.25 -7.59
C ARG A 735 -9.97 31.79 -6.14
N TRP A 736 -9.09 30.87 -5.73
CA TRP A 736 -9.05 30.37 -4.35
C TRP A 736 -8.54 31.43 -3.37
N ILE A 737 -7.49 32.17 -3.73
CA ILE A 737 -6.98 33.29 -2.93
C ILE A 737 -8.10 34.30 -2.62
N LEU A 738 -8.87 34.69 -3.65
CA LEU A 738 -9.96 35.66 -3.53
C LEU A 738 -11.19 35.11 -2.81
N ARG A 739 -11.35 33.77 -2.74
CA ARG A 739 -12.44 33.13 -1.99
C ARG A 739 -12.15 33.11 -0.49
N GLU A 740 -10.87 33.01 -0.12
CA GLU A 740 -10.44 32.98 1.29
C GLU A 740 -10.15 34.38 1.84
N GLN A 741 -9.79 35.36 1.00
CA GLN A 741 -9.39 36.71 1.41
C GLN A 741 -9.97 37.78 0.48
N ASP A 742 -10.70 38.75 1.05
CA ASP A 742 -11.28 39.87 0.28
C ASP A 742 -10.20 40.82 -0.28
N GLU A 743 -9.18 41.16 0.53
CA GLU A 743 -8.02 41.98 0.13
C GLU A 743 -6.69 41.24 0.39
N PRO A 744 -6.30 40.29 -0.48
CA PRO A 744 -5.12 39.46 -0.27
C PRO A 744 -3.81 40.24 -0.50
N ASN A 745 -2.80 39.96 0.33
CA ASN A 745 -1.43 40.40 0.05
C ASN A 745 -0.78 39.46 -0.99
N LEU A 746 -1.00 39.78 -2.26
CA LEU A 746 -0.52 38.97 -3.39
C LEU A 746 0.99 38.76 -3.39
N SER A 747 1.77 39.72 -2.91
CA SER A 747 3.23 39.61 -2.88
C SER A 747 3.70 38.51 -1.90
N VAL A 748 3.08 38.45 -0.72
CA VAL A 748 3.36 37.40 0.28
C VAL A 748 2.89 36.04 -0.20
N ILE A 749 1.71 35.96 -0.82
CA ILE A 749 1.17 34.71 -1.34
C ILE A 749 2.03 34.20 -2.50
N TRP A 750 2.42 35.09 -3.42
CA TRP A 750 3.30 34.77 -4.55
C TRP A 750 4.62 34.15 -4.08
N ASN A 751 5.23 34.70 -3.02
CA ASN A 751 6.46 34.12 -2.44
C ASN A 751 6.29 32.68 -1.96
N ARG A 752 5.08 32.25 -1.61
CA ARG A 752 4.79 30.87 -1.18
C ARG A 752 4.49 29.94 -2.35
N ILE A 753 3.83 30.44 -3.39
CA ILE A 753 3.34 29.60 -4.51
C ILE A 753 4.27 29.59 -5.73
N CYS A 754 5.15 30.58 -5.89
CA CYS A 754 5.97 30.77 -7.10
C CYS A 754 6.83 29.53 -7.42
N GLU A 755 7.57 29.02 -6.44
CA GLU A 755 8.47 27.88 -6.63
C GLU A 755 7.71 26.57 -6.93
N PRO A 756 6.72 26.14 -6.12
CA PRO A 756 5.98 24.92 -6.44
C PRO A 756 5.17 25.04 -7.74
N LEU A 757 4.66 26.23 -8.09
CA LEU A 757 3.96 26.44 -9.36
C LEU A 757 4.91 26.31 -10.56
N ASN A 758 6.08 26.94 -10.51
CA ASN A 758 7.05 26.87 -11.61
C ASN A 758 7.56 25.44 -11.80
N THR A 759 7.94 24.76 -10.72
CA THR A 759 8.37 23.35 -10.75
C THR A 759 7.29 22.44 -11.33
N LEU A 760 6.01 22.67 -10.98
CA LEU A 760 4.88 21.91 -11.55
C LEU A 760 4.69 22.20 -13.05
N LEU A 761 4.75 23.47 -13.46
CA LEU A 761 4.58 23.87 -14.85
C LEU A 761 5.71 23.31 -15.73
N GLU A 762 6.96 23.40 -15.31
CA GLU A 762 8.11 22.79 -15.99
C GLU A 762 7.94 21.27 -16.11
N ASN A 763 7.41 20.64 -15.06
CA ASN A 763 7.13 19.21 -15.07
C ASN A 763 6.00 18.82 -16.03
N LEU A 764 4.96 19.63 -16.19
CA LEU A 764 3.83 19.37 -17.08
C LEU A 764 4.13 19.77 -18.53
N MET A 765 4.97 20.78 -18.74
CA MET A 765 5.22 21.45 -20.01
C MET A 765 6.74 21.66 -20.26
N PRO A 766 7.60 20.62 -20.21
CA PRO A 766 9.07 20.78 -20.20
C PRO A 766 9.65 21.39 -21.48
N ASN A 767 8.94 21.25 -22.61
CA ASN A 767 9.37 21.76 -23.92
C ASN A 767 8.48 22.91 -24.42
N GLU A 768 7.48 23.33 -23.64
CA GLU A 768 6.54 24.38 -24.02
C GLU A 768 6.86 25.68 -23.28
N SER A 769 7.94 26.33 -23.70
CA SER A 769 8.04 27.80 -23.58
C SER A 769 7.07 28.40 -24.60
N SER A 770 5.77 28.34 -24.32
CA SER A 770 4.78 28.89 -25.24
C SER A 770 5.04 30.38 -25.45
N LEU A 771 4.90 30.87 -26.69
CA LEU A 771 4.95 32.29 -27.02
C LEU A 771 4.00 33.12 -26.13
N LEU A 772 2.91 32.51 -25.68
CA LEU A 772 1.98 33.08 -24.70
C LEU A 772 2.67 33.47 -23.40
N THR A 773 3.42 32.55 -22.78
CA THR A 773 4.13 32.81 -21.53
C THR A 773 5.18 33.89 -21.70
N GLN A 774 5.92 33.85 -22.82
CA GLN A 774 6.95 34.85 -23.14
C GLN A 774 6.35 36.26 -23.22
N TYR A 775 5.30 36.45 -24.02
CA TYR A 775 4.69 37.76 -24.20
C TYR A 775 4.03 38.28 -22.92
N LEU A 776 3.41 37.42 -22.11
CA LEU A 776 2.85 37.84 -20.83
C LEU A 776 3.93 38.26 -19.83
N LYS A 777 5.07 37.54 -19.75
CA LYS A 777 6.21 37.93 -18.91
C LYS A 777 6.84 39.24 -19.39
N GLU A 778 7.03 39.41 -20.69
CA GLU A 778 7.57 40.65 -21.27
C GLU A 778 6.65 41.85 -20.99
N ALA A 779 5.34 41.69 -21.20
CA ALA A 779 4.37 42.73 -20.89
C ALA A 779 4.36 43.08 -19.38
N ALA A 780 4.45 42.08 -18.51
CA ALA A 780 4.54 42.28 -17.06
C ALA A 780 5.83 43.02 -16.65
N GLN A 781 6.97 42.66 -17.25
CA GLN A 781 8.26 43.32 -17.01
C GLN A 781 8.23 44.80 -17.41
N ILE A 782 7.76 45.11 -18.62
CA ILE A 782 7.61 46.49 -19.09
C ILE A 782 6.69 47.27 -18.15
N ALA A 783 5.58 46.67 -17.73
CA ALA A 783 4.65 47.31 -16.81
C ALA A 783 5.26 47.58 -15.43
N ALA A 784 6.07 46.67 -14.91
CA ALA A 784 6.77 46.82 -13.63
C ALA A 784 7.81 47.94 -13.68
N GLU A 785 8.71 47.91 -14.67
CA GLU A 785 9.77 48.91 -14.88
C GLU A 785 9.19 50.31 -15.12
N SER A 786 8.15 50.38 -15.95
CA SER A 786 7.55 51.62 -16.40
C SER A 786 6.40 52.11 -15.50
N LYS A 787 6.12 51.44 -14.37
CA LYS A 787 5.03 51.80 -13.44
C LYS A 787 3.66 51.95 -14.12
N ILE A 788 3.34 51.02 -15.04
CA ILE A 788 2.10 51.00 -15.83
C ILE A 788 1.02 50.26 -15.03
N TRP A 789 0.33 50.99 -14.16
CA TRP A 789 -0.84 50.55 -13.38
C TRP A 789 -1.60 51.78 -12.87
N GLY A 790 -2.81 51.56 -12.35
CA GLY A 790 -3.72 52.60 -11.85
C GLY A 790 -3.25 53.32 -10.57
N SER A 791 -4.21 53.94 -9.88
CA SER A 791 -3.93 54.85 -8.75
C SER A 791 -3.56 54.16 -7.43
N SER A 792 -3.64 52.83 -7.36
CA SER A 792 -3.35 52.07 -6.14
C SER A 792 -2.67 50.74 -6.44
N PHE A 793 -2.21 50.06 -5.39
CA PHE A 793 -1.75 48.67 -5.45
C PHE A 793 -2.87 47.64 -5.26
N LYS A 794 -4.15 48.05 -5.32
CA LYS A 794 -5.26 47.09 -5.34
C LYS A 794 -5.27 46.33 -6.66
N ARG A 795 -5.67 45.05 -6.63
CA ARG A 795 -5.71 44.15 -7.81
C ARG A 795 -6.30 44.83 -9.06
N THR A 796 -7.46 45.46 -8.93
CA THR A 796 -8.16 46.11 -10.06
C THR A 796 -7.38 47.26 -10.67
N ALA A 797 -6.62 48.01 -9.87
CA ALA A 797 -5.73 49.07 -10.36
C ALA A 797 -4.47 48.47 -11.00
N GLN A 798 -3.99 47.32 -10.51
CA GLN A 798 -2.84 46.64 -11.09
C GLN A 798 -3.16 46.02 -12.47
N THR A 799 -4.34 45.42 -12.63
CA THR A 799 -4.77 44.82 -13.90
C THR A 799 -5.43 45.80 -14.85
N GLU A 800 -5.73 47.05 -14.43
CA GLU A 800 -6.35 48.11 -15.23
C GLU A 800 -5.87 48.20 -16.70
N PRO A 801 -4.55 48.27 -17.01
CA PRO A 801 -4.08 48.37 -18.40
C PRO A 801 -4.36 47.10 -19.22
N PHE A 802 -4.30 45.94 -18.58
CA PHE A 802 -4.56 44.64 -19.20
C PHE A 802 -6.06 44.41 -19.39
N THR A 803 -6.90 44.81 -18.43
CA THR A 803 -8.35 44.77 -18.54
C THR A 803 -8.85 45.73 -19.63
N ALA A 804 -8.22 46.89 -19.80
CA ALA A 804 -8.50 47.81 -20.91
C ALA A 804 -8.21 47.16 -22.28
N PHE A 805 -7.10 46.42 -22.37
CA PHE A 805 -6.79 45.61 -23.55
C PHE A 805 -7.86 44.54 -23.83
N ILE A 806 -8.25 43.75 -22.83
CA ILE A 806 -9.33 42.75 -22.96
C ILE A 806 -10.64 43.41 -23.43
N ALA A 807 -10.99 44.58 -22.87
CA ALA A 807 -12.18 45.32 -23.25
C ALA A 807 -12.12 45.81 -24.70
N ALA A 808 -10.95 46.30 -25.16
CA ALA A 808 -10.73 46.72 -26.53
C ALA A 808 -10.95 45.57 -27.51
N ILE A 809 -10.38 44.39 -27.24
CA ILE A 809 -10.57 43.18 -28.06
C ILE A 809 -12.03 42.72 -28.06
N ARG A 810 -12.73 42.76 -26.92
CA ARG A 810 -14.16 42.44 -26.85
C ARG A 810 -15.01 43.36 -27.71
N SER A 811 -14.64 44.63 -27.80
CA SER A 811 -15.33 45.64 -28.60
C SER A 811 -14.83 45.74 -30.05
N GLN A 812 -13.93 44.84 -30.48
CA GLN A 812 -13.35 44.86 -31.83
C GLN A 812 -14.46 44.76 -32.88
N LYS A 813 -14.52 45.75 -33.77
CA LYS A 813 -15.41 45.73 -34.94
C LYS A 813 -14.63 45.21 -36.14
N SER A 814 -15.26 44.34 -36.94
CA SER A 814 -14.61 43.68 -38.09
C SER A 814 -14.05 44.63 -39.15
N HIS A 815 -14.53 45.87 -39.22
CA HIS A 815 -14.08 46.89 -40.18
C HIS A 815 -12.98 47.82 -39.64
N LEU A 816 -12.59 47.69 -38.36
CA LEU A 816 -11.52 48.49 -37.78
C LEU A 816 -10.23 47.68 -37.72
N ASP A 817 -9.15 48.27 -38.24
CA ASP A 817 -7.83 47.68 -38.19
C ASP A 817 -7.28 47.65 -36.76
N LEU A 818 -6.47 46.64 -36.45
CA LEU A 818 -5.81 46.49 -35.15
C LEU A 818 -4.91 47.68 -34.83
N GLU A 819 -4.27 48.28 -35.84
CA GLU A 819 -3.46 49.50 -35.66
C GLU A 819 -4.27 50.63 -35.04
N ILE A 820 -5.52 50.83 -35.49
CA ILE A 820 -6.41 51.88 -34.99
C ILE A 820 -6.81 51.58 -33.54
N ILE A 821 -7.12 50.33 -33.23
CA ILE A 821 -7.55 49.90 -31.88
C ILE A 821 -6.40 50.09 -30.87
N PHE A 822 -5.20 49.62 -31.20
CA PHE A 822 -4.05 49.72 -30.31
C PHE A 822 -3.52 51.15 -30.18
N ALA A 823 -3.55 51.97 -31.24
CA ALA A 823 -3.23 53.39 -31.15
C ALA A 823 -4.19 54.15 -30.22
N ALA A 824 -5.50 53.85 -30.31
CA ALA A 824 -6.50 54.41 -29.40
C ALA A 824 -6.25 53.97 -27.94
N LEU A 825 -5.91 52.70 -27.72
CA LEU A 825 -5.63 52.16 -26.39
C LEU A 825 -4.41 52.82 -25.73
N VAL A 826 -3.32 53.03 -26.49
CA VAL A 826 -2.13 53.76 -26.04
C VAL A 826 -2.47 55.18 -25.60
N GLN A 827 -3.22 55.92 -26.43
CA GLN A 827 -3.59 57.31 -26.13
C GLN A 827 -4.53 57.39 -24.92
N GLN A 828 -5.54 56.52 -24.84
CA GLN A 828 -6.49 56.48 -23.73
C GLN A 828 -5.77 56.21 -22.41
N TYR A 829 -4.86 55.23 -22.38
CA TYR A 829 -4.16 54.89 -21.15
C TYR A 829 -3.10 55.94 -20.78
N HIS A 830 -2.47 56.60 -21.75
CA HIS A 830 -1.60 57.75 -21.49
C HIS A 830 -2.35 58.89 -20.81
N THR A 831 -3.49 59.33 -21.35
CA THR A 831 -4.34 60.36 -20.74
C THR A 831 -4.85 59.92 -19.36
N ARG A 832 -5.14 58.64 -19.19
CA ARG A 832 -5.56 58.09 -17.89
C ARG A 832 -4.45 58.19 -16.84
N LEU A 833 -3.21 57.83 -17.18
CA LEU A 833 -2.07 57.94 -16.27
C LEU A 833 -1.71 59.41 -15.97
N ASP A 834 -1.80 60.29 -16.96
CA ASP A 834 -1.56 61.73 -16.80
C ASP A 834 -2.45 62.34 -15.72
N ARG A 835 -3.73 61.94 -15.70
CA ARG A 835 -4.73 62.43 -14.73
C ARG A 835 -4.50 61.94 -13.30
N ILE A 836 -3.81 60.83 -13.09
CA ILE A 836 -3.67 60.21 -11.76
C ILE A 836 -2.28 60.37 -11.15
N ARG A 837 -1.32 60.95 -11.87
CA ARG A 837 0.04 61.18 -11.38
C ARG A 837 0.22 62.66 -11.06
N GLU A 838 0.78 62.97 -9.89
CA GLU A 838 0.93 64.35 -9.40
C GLU A 838 1.79 65.25 -10.29
N HIS A 839 2.73 64.68 -11.05
CA HIS A 839 3.64 65.41 -11.94
C HIS A 839 3.33 65.24 -13.43
N GLY A 840 2.15 64.71 -13.79
CA GLY A 840 1.80 64.36 -15.16
C GLY A 840 2.69 63.24 -15.74
N VAL A 841 2.41 62.81 -16.97
CA VAL A 841 3.22 61.81 -17.69
C VAL A 841 3.76 62.39 -19.01
N GLY A 842 5.07 62.37 -19.18
CA GLY A 842 5.75 62.90 -20.37
C GLY A 842 5.89 61.89 -21.52
N VAL A 843 6.56 62.32 -22.60
CA VAL A 843 6.77 61.55 -23.84
C VAL A 843 7.39 60.18 -23.60
N THR A 844 8.34 60.05 -22.67
CA THR A 844 8.94 58.76 -22.30
C THR A 844 7.90 57.75 -21.79
N LYS A 845 6.86 58.21 -21.09
CA LYS A 845 5.78 57.32 -20.64
C LYS A 845 4.91 56.86 -21.80
N LEU A 846 4.64 57.74 -22.77
CA LEU A 846 3.91 57.39 -23.99
C LEU A 846 4.62 56.26 -24.75
N GLU A 847 5.94 56.35 -24.90
CA GLU A 847 6.75 55.30 -25.53
C GLU A 847 6.73 53.98 -24.74
N GLN A 848 6.78 54.05 -23.40
CA GLN A 848 6.66 52.88 -22.53
C GLN A 848 5.29 52.18 -22.66
N ILE A 849 4.20 52.96 -22.71
CA ILE A 849 2.85 52.43 -22.93
C ILE A 849 2.73 51.81 -24.32
N LYS A 850 3.31 52.44 -25.34
CA LYS A 850 3.36 51.90 -26.71
C LYS A 850 4.05 50.54 -26.73
N ARG A 851 5.25 50.42 -26.15
CA ARG A 851 5.99 49.15 -26.04
C ARG A 851 5.18 48.06 -25.33
N TYR A 852 4.52 48.40 -24.22
CA TYR A 852 3.66 47.47 -23.49
C TYR A 852 2.53 46.91 -24.35
N TYR A 853 1.80 47.78 -25.05
CA TYR A 853 0.67 47.36 -25.89
C TYR A 853 1.11 46.70 -27.21
N ASP A 854 2.29 47.04 -27.75
CA ASP A 854 2.87 46.34 -28.91
C ASP A 854 3.16 44.86 -28.59
N VAL A 855 3.62 44.55 -27.37
CA VAL A 855 3.82 43.16 -26.91
C VAL A 855 2.48 42.42 -26.79
N LEU A 856 1.46 43.07 -26.22
CA LEU A 856 0.11 42.48 -26.12
C LEU A 856 -0.56 42.31 -27.49
N ARG A 857 -0.23 43.17 -28.47
CA ARG A 857 -0.63 43.00 -29.86
C ARG A 857 -0.02 41.73 -30.47
N LYS A 858 1.28 41.51 -30.30
CA LYS A 858 1.94 40.27 -30.76
C LYS A 858 1.35 39.03 -30.11
N LEU A 859 1.04 39.07 -28.80
CA LEU A 859 0.30 37.99 -28.13
C LEU A 859 -1.02 37.69 -28.85
N TYR A 860 -1.80 38.72 -29.17
CA TYR A 860 -3.09 38.55 -29.83
C TYR A 860 -2.98 38.04 -31.27
N GLU A 861 -2.04 38.59 -32.04
CA GLU A 861 -1.82 38.26 -33.46
C GLU A 861 -1.16 36.88 -33.63
N GLU A 862 -0.08 36.60 -32.90
CA GLU A 862 0.74 35.41 -33.12
C GLU A 862 0.21 34.17 -32.39
N VAL A 863 -0.31 34.32 -31.17
CA VAL A 863 -0.81 33.17 -30.39
C VAL A 863 -2.28 32.89 -30.68
N TYR A 864 -3.10 33.94 -30.75
CA TYR A 864 -4.54 33.82 -30.92
C TYR A 864 -5.01 34.06 -32.37
N SER A 865 -4.08 34.31 -33.30
CA SER A 865 -4.38 34.54 -34.73
C SER A 865 -5.37 35.70 -34.96
N ALA A 866 -5.32 36.73 -34.10
CA ALA A 866 -6.24 37.87 -34.10
C ALA A 866 -7.73 37.49 -34.02
N ARG A 867 -8.05 36.37 -33.35
CA ARG A 867 -9.42 35.89 -33.16
C ARG A 867 -9.97 36.27 -31.77
N PRO A 868 -10.95 37.19 -31.68
CA PRO A 868 -11.49 37.63 -30.40
C PRO A 868 -12.07 36.47 -29.59
N GLU A 869 -12.78 35.53 -30.24
CA GLU A 869 -13.45 34.43 -29.57
C GLU A 869 -12.48 33.48 -28.84
N LYS A 870 -11.32 33.20 -29.44
CA LYS A 870 -10.28 32.35 -28.83
C LYS A 870 -9.55 33.06 -27.70
N PHE A 871 -9.28 34.36 -27.85
CA PHE A 871 -8.65 35.14 -26.80
C PHE A 871 -9.57 35.31 -25.59
N LEU A 872 -10.84 35.61 -25.83
CA LEU A 872 -11.83 35.85 -24.78
C LEU A 872 -12.21 34.58 -24.00
N SER A 873 -12.08 33.38 -24.59
CA SER A 873 -12.25 32.13 -23.84
C SER A 873 -11.20 31.97 -22.74
N ASP A 874 -10.01 32.53 -22.92
CA ASP A 874 -8.91 32.46 -21.95
C ASP A 874 -8.76 33.72 -21.09
N GLN A 875 -9.65 34.72 -21.22
CA GLN A 875 -9.50 36.05 -20.59
C GLN A 875 -9.16 36.02 -19.10
N LYS A 876 -9.83 35.14 -18.33
CA LYS A 876 -9.63 35.04 -16.86
C LYS A 876 -8.28 34.42 -16.52
N THR A 877 -7.85 33.47 -17.34
CA THR A 877 -6.55 32.79 -17.21
C THR A 877 -5.41 33.74 -17.55
N LEU A 878 -5.55 34.49 -18.64
CA LEU A 878 -4.58 35.50 -19.05
C LEU A 878 -4.44 36.62 -18.01
N GLU A 879 -5.57 37.14 -17.49
CA GLU A 879 -5.54 38.17 -16.45
C GLU A 879 -4.86 37.67 -15.17
N ALA A 880 -5.16 36.44 -14.74
CA ALA A 880 -4.54 35.84 -13.56
C ALA A 880 -3.03 35.63 -13.75
N ALA A 881 -2.62 35.04 -14.88
CA ALA A 881 -1.22 34.82 -15.20
C ALA A 881 -0.43 36.15 -15.27
N TYR A 882 -0.99 37.16 -15.97
CA TYR A 882 -0.40 38.50 -16.04
C TYR A 882 -0.17 39.11 -14.65
N LEU A 883 -1.14 39.01 -13.75
CA LEU A 883 -1.05 39.54 -12.39
C LEU A 883 0.10 38.88 -11.60
N PHE A 884 0.28 37.57 -11.74
CA PHE A 884 1.38 36.85 -11.08
C PHE A 884 2.75 37.20 -11.67
N PHE A 885 2.87 37.29 -13.00
CA PHE A 885 4.11 37.73 -13.65
C PHE A 885 4.46 39.19 -13.30
N LEU A 886 3.47 40.05 -13.08
CA LEU A 886 3.71 41.42 -12.63
C LEU A 886 4.34 41.46 -11.23
N GLU A 887 3.91 40.58 -10.33
CA GLU A 887 4.53 40.43 -9.00
C GLU A 887 5.94 39.82 -9.09
N GLU A 888 6.17 38.86 -9.99
CA GLU A 888 7.49 38.30 -10.28
C GLU A 888 8.47 39.40 -10.74
N ALA A 889 8.08 40.19 -11.74
CA ALA A 889 8.87 41.30 -12.28
C ALA A 889 9.21 42.36 -11.21
N ARG A 890 8.23 42.74 -10.38
CA ARG A 890 8.46 43.69 -9.27
C ARG A 890 9.47 43.18 -8.25
N LYS A 891 9.47 41.89 -7.96
CA LYS A 891 10.42 41.28 -7.02
C LYS A 891 11.84 41.31 -7.60
N GLN A 892 12.00 40.95 -8.87
CA GLN A 892 13.29 40.99 -9.56
C GLN A 892 13.88 42.41 -9.57
N LEU A 893 13.05 43.43 -9.80
CA LEU A 893 13.49 44.82 -9.70
C LEU A 893 13.91 45.19 -8.28
N LYS A 894 13.14 44.81 -7.25
CA LYS A 894 13.50 45.08 -5.84
C LYS A 894 14.83 44.43 -5.43
N SER A 895 15.10 43.19 -5.84
CA SER A 895 16.38 42.52 -5.55
C SER A 895 17.55 43.21 -6.27
N GLN A 896 17.38 43.60 -7.54
CA GLN A 896 18.41 44.35 -8.27
C GLN A 896 18.76 45.69 -7.61
N PHE A 897 17.77 46.41 -7.06
CA PHE A 897 18.03 47.64 -6.31
C PHE A 897 18.76 47.38 -4.99
N GLN A 898 18.46 46.28 -4.29
CA GLN A 898 19.13 45.90 -3.04
C GLN A 898 20.59 45.47 -3.29
N ASP A 899 20.85 44.64 -4.30
CA ASP A 899 22.21 44.19 -4.65
C ASP A 899 23.10 45.37 -5.09
N ASN A 900 22.56 46.28 -5.91
CA ASN A 900 23.27 47.49 -6.32
C ASN A 900 23.58 48.41 -5.12
N SER A 901 22.64 48.57 -4.17
CA SER A 901 22.87 49.38 -2.96
C SER A 901 23.92 48.79 -2.01
N THR A 902 24.08 47.46 -2.00
CA THR A 902 25.02 46.73 -1.13
C THR A 902 26.44 46.74 -1.71
N GLN A 903 26.59 46.72 -3.04
CA GLN A 903 27.88 46.94 -3.72
C GLN A 903 28.40 48.37 -3.57
N THR A 904 27.49 49.36 -3.42
CA THR A 904 27.91 50.75 -3.19
C THR A 904 28.35 51.02 -1.74
N THR A 905 28.00 50.14 -0.78
CA THR A 905 28.39 50.28 0.64
C THR A 905 29.65 49.50 1.03
N THR A 906 30.09 48.52 0.23
CA THR A 906 31.38 47.82 0.41
C THR A 906 32.56 48.50 -0.32
N THR A 907 32.30 49.60 -1.02
CA THR A 907 33.31 50.44 -1.70
C THR A 907 33.46 51.83 -1.06
N VAL A 908 33.37 51.91 0.27
CA VAL A 908 33.72 53.12 1.05
C VAL A 908 34.81 52.78 2.06
#